data_AF-A0A4R4SC20-F1
#
_entry.id   AF-A0A4R4SC20-F1
#
_cell.length_a   1.000
_cell.length_b   1.000
_cell.length_c   1.000
_cell.angle_alpha   90.00
_cell.angle_beta   90.00
_cell.angle_gamma   90.00
#
_symmetry.space_group_name_H-M   'P 1'
#
loop_
_entity.id
_entity.type
_entity.pdbx_description
1 polymer ?
#
loop_
_entity_poly.entity_id
_entity_poly.type
_entity_poly.pdbx_seq_one_letter_code
_entity_poly.pdbx_strand_id
1 'polypeptide(L)'
;MYGRARNHRRATGHHVPVRSWGAAGTALLTVVAAATAVAVSATPAAAHTIVASDFQQVELARGVSEMGEPMSLAVLPDRSVLHTARNGTLRRTDAAGNTRVIGTIPVYLHDEEGLQSLGVDPNFATNRHIFLYYAPPLSTPGGDAPATGTNFSAWQGVNRLSRFTLNADFTLNQSSKVDVLDVPADRGICCHVGSDIDFDAAGNLYLSTGDDSNPFDSAGYSPLDERTNRNPAYDAQRSAGNTNDLRGKLLRIKVNADGTYSIPAGNLFPPGTARTRPEIYAMGFRNPFRISVDKATGIVYVGDYGPDAGSTNPNRGPSGQVEFNRVTGPGNYGWPYCTGTNTTTETYNEWNFATNSTGPKFNCTGGPTNNSFRNTGLSTLPPAKSSWIKYGGDSGSPPAFGTGSESPAAGPVYRYDPDNPSATKFPQSFDGQFFATEFGRGWIKPIHLNPDGSPGTIDSFPWVGKQVMDSAFGPDGAYYLLDYGTGYYNGDANSALYRFDHVGGGNRAPVARASADRTSGPAPLTVNFSSAGSSDPEGGTLTYSWAFGDGTTSTAANPTKTYTANGAYTATLTVRDPQGATGSTSVTVSVGNTAPTVTVTAPSNGSLFSFGDTVPFSITVTDPEDGTIDCAKVKMNYVLGHDQHGHQIASQNGCSGAITIPVDGEHDDAANIFAIFDAEYTDAGGLTTHTQHTLQPRHRQAEHFKSSSGINTYDKTTAEGGRTVGDIQNGEWIAFEPYRIGNVTSFSARVSSAGAGGTLQIRTGSPTGTVLGSVAVPVTGSWESFTTVNGSITNPPTGTTTLYLTFAGGSGTLFDVDAFTLNTGTTPPPTGTGRIVGLAGKCLDVRNGSSADGTQVQIFACNGAAGQQWTVGTDATIRSLGKCLDVNGGSSADGAKVQLWTCNGGGAQRWSAQSDGSLRNTQSGKCLDVSGNSSADGTAVHQWSCHGGANQKWTLP
;
A
#
# COMPACT_ATOMS: atom_id res chain seq x y z
N MET A 1 -40.53 50.27 19.17
CA MET A 1 -41.78 50.59 19.90
C MET A 1 -42.88 49.78 19.26
N TYR A 2 -43.66 48.87 19.84
CA TYR A 2 -43.94 48.34 21.17
C TYR A 2 -43.83 46.80 21.03
N GLY A 3 -43.46 45.95 21.97
CA GLY A 3 -43.58 45.98 23.43
C GLY A 3 -44.02 44.56 23.82
N ARG A 4 -43.13 43.77 24.44
CA ARG A 4 -43.21 43.31 25.86
C ARG A 4 -44.25 42.20 26.11
N ALA A 5 -44.06 41.23 26.99
CA ALA A 5 -42.93 40.78 27.81
C ALA A 5 -43.36 39.49 28.56
N ARG A 6 -42.37 38.66 28.90
CA ARG A 6 -42.03 38.06 30.23
C ARG A 6 -43.16 37.96 31.28
N ASN A 7 -43.26 36.97 32.16
CA ASN A 7 -42.21 36.21 32.84
C ASN A 7 -42.85 35.07 33.68
N HIS A 8 -42.16 33.92 33.70
CA HIS A 8 -41.68 33.16 34.87
C HIS A 8 -42.54 32.81 36.12
N ARG A 9 -42.42 31.51 36.45
CA ARG A 9 -42.09 30.88 37.76
C ARG A 9 -43.19 30.85 38.82
N ARG A 10 -43.30 29.85 39.68
CA ARG A 10 -42.76 28.47 39.81
C ARG A 10 -43.57 27.87 40.97
N ALA A 11 -43.88 26.58 40.84
CA ALA A 11 -43.94 25.54 41.87
C ALA A 11 -44.23 25.92 43.34
N THR A 12 -45.15 25.17 43.95
CA THR A 12 -44.80 24.07 44.87
C THR A 12 -46.06 23.37 45.39
N GLY A 13 -45.96 22.05 45.60
CA GLY A 13 -46.60 21.41 46.76
C GLY A 13 -47.68 20.35 46.51
N HIS A 14 -47.27 19.09 46.73
CA HIS A 14 -48.04 17.96 47.30
C HIS A 14 -48.98 17.18 46.38
N HIS A 15 -48.65 15.92 46.08
CA HIS A 15 -48.93 14.70 46.86
C HIS A 15 -50.43 14.50 47.14
N VAL A 16 -51.00 13.42 46.59
CA VAL A 16 -51.68 12.32 47.33
C VAL A 16 -52.17 11.28 46.31
N PRO A 17 -52.27 9.98 46.69
CA PRO A 17 -52.40 8.85 45.76
C PRO A 17 -53.80 8.21 45.79
N VAL A 18 -53.92 7.12 45.03
CA VAL A 18 -54.87 6.00 45.16
C VAL A 18 -56.29 6.18 44.59
N ARG A 19 -56.49 5.46 43.47
CA ARG A 19 -57.64 4.62 43.08
C ARG A 19 -58.97 4.83 43.83
N SER A 20 -60.04 5.12 43.09
CA SER A 20 -61.00 4.15 42.50
C SER A 20 -62.39 4.77 42.27
N TRP A 21 -63.24 4.03 41.53
CA TRP A 21 -64.65 4.26 41.14
C TRP A 21 -64.79 5.05 39.82
N GLY A 22 -65.39 4.56 38.73
CA GLY A 22 -66.13 3.31 38.49
C GLY A 22 -67.29 3.62 37.53
N ALA A 23 -67.31 3.01 36.34
CA ALA A 23 -68.50 2.94 35.48
C ALA A 23 -68.46 1.64 34.65
N ALA A 24 -69.59 0.92 34.67
CA ALA A 24 -69.87 -0.39 34.09
C ALA A 24 -69.63 -0.47 32.57
N GLY A 25 -69.38 -1.62 31.93
CA GLY A 25 -69.48 -3.01 32.37
C GLY A 25 -70.48 -3.81 31.53
N THR A 26 -70.17 -4.07 30.26
CA THR A 26 -70.79 -5.14 29.45
C THR A 26 -69.77 -5.71 28.49
N ALA A 27 -69.58 -7.03 28.58
CA ALA A 27 -68.55 -7.80 27.90
C ALA A 27 -68.90 -8.10 26.44
N LEU A 28 -67.90 -8.03 25.56
CA LEU A 28 -67.83 -8.85 24.35
C LEU A 28 -66.44 -9.49 24.31
N LEU A 29 -66.42 -10.82 24.21
CA LEU A 29 -65.23 -11.64 24.04
C LEU A 29 -64.41 -11.16 22.83
N THR A 30 -63.19 -10.69 23.07
CA THR A 30 -62.15 -10.57 22.04
C THR A 30 -61.27 -11.81 22.07
N VAL A 31 -61.37 -12.61 21.01
CA VAL A 31 -60.46 -13.71 20.70
C VAL A 31 -59.07 -13.11 20.51
N VAL A 32 -58.13 -13.45 21.40
CA VAL A 32 -56.71 -13.20 21.19
C VAL A 32 -56.23 -14.18 20.13
N ALA A 33 -56.19 -13.73 18.88
CA ALA A 33 -55.38 -14.39 17.86
C ALA A 33 -53.91 -14.13 18.21
N ALA A 34 -53.28 -15.11 18.84
CA ALA A 34 -51.83 -15.15 18.92
C ALA A 34 -51.28 -15.25 17.50
N ALA A 35 -50.88 -14.11 16.92
CA ALA A 35 -50.07 -14.10 15.72
C ALA A 35 -48.68 -14.60 16.14
N THR A 36 -48.50 -15.92 16.10
CA THR A 36 -47.18 -16.52 16.02
C THR A 36 -46.53 -15.95 14.77
N ALA A 37 -45.57 -15.04 14.94
CA ALA A 37 -44.64 -14.67 13.90
C ALA A 37 -43.89 -15.95 13.50
N VAL A 38 -44.36 -16.59 12.42
CA VAL A 38 -43.59 -17.62 11.74
C VAL A 38 -42.41 -16.87 11.15
N ALA A 39 -41.26 -16.95 11.82
CA ALA A 39 -39.99 -16.62 11.20
C ALA A 39 -39.84 -17.59 10.04
N VAL A 40 -40.18 -17.14 8.83
CA VAL A 40 -39.85 -17.87 7.62
C VAL A 40 -38.34 -17.80 7.52
N SER A 41 -37.67 -18.83 8.02
CA SER A 41 -36.28 -19.08 7.71
C SER A 41 -36.24 -19.23 6.19
N ALA A 42 -35.76 -18.22 5.47
CA ALA A 42 -35.51 -18.36 4.04
C ALA A 42 -34.63 -19.60 3.87
N THR A 43 -35.16 -20.63 3.21
CA THR A 43 -34.36 -21.79 2.83
C THR A 43 -33.19 -21.28 2.01
N PRO A 44 -31.93 -21.54 2.41
CA PRO A 44 -30.78 -21.12 1.62
C PRO A 44 -30.93 -21.64 0.19
N ALA A 45 -30.68 -20.81 -0.81
CA ALA A 45 -30.66 -21.25 -2.21
C ALA A 45 -29.68 -22.43 -2.35
N ALA A 46 -29.99 -23.43 -3.18
CA ALA A 46 -29.05 -24.52 -3.41
C ALA A 46 -27.77 -24.00 -4.11
N ALA A 47 -26.63 -24.65 -3.87
CA ALA A 47 -25.43 -24.40 -4.66
C ALA A 47 -25.75 -24.57 -6.15
N HIS A 48 -25.24 -23.66 -6.98
CA HIS A 48 -25.56 -23.59 -8.40
C HIS A 48 -24.33 -23.20 -9.19
N THR A 49 -24.31 -23.52 -10.49
CA THR A 49 -23.18 -23.17 -11.36
C THR A 49 -23.29 -21.72 -11.81
N ILE A 50 -22.20 -20.96 -11.66
CA ILE A 50 -22.07 -19.62 -12.24
C ILE A 50 -21.56 -19.76 -13.68
N VAL A 51 -22.41 -19.43 -14.65
CA VAL A 51 -22.06 -19.47 -16.08
C VAL A 51 -21.53 -18.09 -16.48
N ALA A 52 -20.25 -18.00 -16.84
CA ALA A 52 -19.59 -16.72 -17.12
C ALA A 52 -20.29 -15.89 -18.22
N SER A 53 -20.88 -16.54 -19.24
CA SER A 53 -21.59 -15.86 -20.33
C SER A 53 -22.92 -15.24 -19.92
N ASP A 54 -23.45 -15.57 -18.74
CA ASP A 54 -24.68 -14.97 -18.22
C ASP A 54 -24.43 -13.60 -17.58
N PHE A 55 -23.17 -13.22 -17.38
CA PHE A 55 -22.78 -11.95 -16.80
C PHE A 55 -22.09 -11.06 -17.81
N GLN A 56 -22.34 -9.77 -17.67
CA GLN A 56 -21.65 -8.73 -18.41
C GLN A 56 -20.98 -7.76 -17.44
N GLN A 57 -19.66 -7.61 -17.56
CA GLN A 57 -18.91 -6.53 -16.92
C GLN A 57 -19.04 -5.24 -17.75
N VAL A 58 -19.75 -4.25 -17.21
CA VAL A 58 -19.93 -2.92 -17.78
C VAL A 58 -18.99 -1.95 -17.09
N GLU A 59 -18.11 -1.31 -17.86
CA GLU A 59 -17.22 -0.26 -17.37
C GLU A 59 -17.98 1.07 -17.29
N LEU A 60 -17.96 1.70 -16.11
CA LEU A 60 -18.63 2.97 -15.85
C LEU A 60 -17.65 4.15 -15.81
N ALA A 61 -16.43 3.93 -15.36
CA ALA A 61 -15.38 4.94 -15.28
C ALA A 61 -14.00 4.26 -15.29
N ARG A 62 -12.98 4.95 -15.81
CA ARG A 62 -11.60 4.43 -15.86
C ARG A 62 -10.55 5.53 -15.78
N GLY A 63 -9.43 5.19 -15.15
CA GLY A 63 -8.21 5.97 -15.18
C GLY A 63 -8.16 7.05 -14.10
N VAL A 64 -6.96 7.53 -13.83
CA VAL A 64 -6.67 8.52 -12.78
C VAL A 64 -7.59 9.74 -12.82
N SER A 65 -7.94 10.24 -14.00
CA SER A 65 -8.79 11.43 -14.12
C SER A 65 -10.21 11.22 -13.56
N GLU A 66 -10.76 10.03 -13.77
CA GLU A 66 -12.10 9.69 -13.28
C GLU A 66 -12.06 9.06 -11.90
N MET A 67 -10.99 8.34 -11.53
CA MET A 67 -10.96 7.54 -10.31
C MET A 67 -10.12 8.16 -9.18
N GLY A 68 -9.06 8.91 -9.49
CA GLY A 68 -8.00 9.20 -8.51
C GLY A 68 -7.38 7.91 -7.97
N GLU A 69 -6.94 7.91 -6.71
CA GLU A 69 -6.63 6.69 -5.93
C GLU A 69 -7.92 6.17 -5.26
N PRO A 70 -8.65 5.25 -5.89
CA PRO A 70 -10.01 4.94 -5.46
C PRO A 70 -10.00 4.17 -4.12
N MET A 71 -10.83 4.57 -3.16
CA MET A 71 -10.86 3.93 -1.83
C MET A 71 -12.19 3.25 -1.53
N SER A 72 -13.33 3.90 -1.73
CA SER A 72 -14.63 3.33 -1.36
C SER A 72 -15.72 3.74 -2.34
N LEU A 73 -16.80 2.95 -2.43
CA LEU A 73 -17.97 3.19 -3.25
C LEU A 73 -19.28 3.10 -2.45
N ALA A 74 -20.31 3.84 -2.87
CA ALA A 74 -21.69 3.53 -2.50
C ALA A 74 -22.66 3.82 -3.65
N VAL A 75 -23.61 2.92 -3.84
CA VAL A 75 -24.62 3.02 -4.92
C VAL A 75 -25.85 3.76 -4.40
N LEU A 76 -26.26 4.81 -5.11
CA LEU A 76 -27.44 5.62 -4.80
C LEU A 76 -28.73 5.03 -5.40
N PRO A 77 -29.92 5.43 -4.91
CA PRO A 77 -31.20 4.97 -5.45
C PRO A 77 -31.42 5.21 -6.95
N ASP A 78 -30.76 6.23 -7.52
CA ASP A 78 -30.81 6.55 -8.95
C ASP A 78 -29.78 5.76 -9.79
N ARG A 79 -29.11 4.77 -9.18
CA ARG A 79 -28.03 3.94 -9.73
C ARG A 79 -26.72 4.67 -10.03
N SER A 80 -26.61 5.94 -9.64
CA SER A 80 -25.30 6.59 -9.62
C SER A 80 -24.45 6.09 -8.46
N VAL A 81 -23.15 6.13 -8.62
CA VAL A 81 -22.18 5.66 -7.64
C VAL A 81 -21.41 6.86 -7.11
N LEU A 82 -21.40 7.03 -5.79
CA LEU A 82 -20.45 7.88 -5.12
C LEU A 82 -19.16 7.09 -4.90
N HIS A 83 -18.02 7.70 -5.14
CA HIS A 83 -16.72 7.08 -4.83
C HIS A 83 -15.70 8.10 -4.37
N THR A 84 -14.78 7.65 -3.53
CA THR A 84 -13.74 8.49 -2.92
C THR A 84 -12.39 8.21 -3.52
N ALA A 85 -11.54 9.25 -3.51
CA ALA A 85 -10.10 9.08 -3.57
C ALA A 85 -9.43 9.47 -2.26
N ARG A 86 -8.33 8.79 -1.90
CA ARG A 86 -7.65 8.98 -0.60
C ARG A 86 -7.24 10.43 -0.34
N ASN A 87 -6.92 11.19 -1.39
CA ASN A 87 -6.59 12.61 -1.31
C ASN A 87 -7.75 13.55 -0.91
N GLY A 88 -8.92 13.01 -0.53
CA GLY A 88 -10.08 13.78 -0.06
C GLY A 88 -11.08 14.14 -1.15
N THR A 89 -10.88 13.68 -2.39
CA THR A 89 -11.80 13.95 -3.50
C THR A 89 -13.00 13.00 -3.46
N LEU A 90 -14.21 13.57 -3.54
CA LEU A 90 -15.46 12.82 -3.68
C LEU A 90 -16.03 13.01 -5.09
N ARG A 91 -16.36 11.89 -5.73
CA ARG A 91 -16.88 11.85 -7.09
C ARG A 91 -18.24 11.18 -7.15
N ARG A 92 -18.98 11.49 -8.21
CA ARG A 92 -20.19 10.78 -8.62
C ARG A 92 -20.05 10.34 -10.06
N THR A 93 -20.22 9.04 -10.30
CA THR A 93 -20.40 8.47 -11.64
C THR A 93 -21.87 8.12 -11.82
N ASP A 94 -22.54 8.71 -12.80
CA ASP A 94 -23.95 8.42 -13.04
C ASP A 94 -24.18 7.05 -13.73
N ALA A 95 -25.45 6.66 -13.90
CA ALA A 95 -25.80 5.38 -14.52
C ALA A 95 -25.37 5.25 -16.00
N ALA A 96 -25.00 6.37 -16.65
CA ALA A 96 -24.47 6.42 -18.00
C ALA A 96 -22.93 6.51 -18.03
N GLY A 97 -22.25 6.41 -16.88
CA GLY A 97 -20.78 6.47 -16.82
C GLY A 97 -20.22 7.89 -16.93
N ASN A 98 -20.99 8.93 -16.62
CA ASN A 98 -20.45 10.29 -16.53
C ASN A 98 -19.90 10.54 -15.13
N THR A 99 -18.59 10.71 -15.03
CA THR A 99 -17.91 10.99 -13.77
C THR A 99 -17.68 12.49 -13.58
N ARG A 100 -17.95 12.99 -12.37
CA ARG A 100 -17.60 14.35 -11.95
C ARG A 100 -17.17 14.40 -10.49
N VAL A 101 -16.30 15.36 -10.16
CA VAL A 101 -16.02 15.74 -8.78
C VAL A 101 -17.23 16.48 -8.22
N ILE A 102 -17.72 16.04 -7.06
CA ILE A 102 -18.85 16.66 -6.37
C ILE A 102 -18.43 17.41 -5.09
N GLY A 103 -17.21 17.21 -4.63
CA GLY A 103 -16.61 17.95 -3.53
C GLY A 103 -15.21 17.43 -3.19
N THR A 104 -14.45 18.23 -2.46
CA THR A 104 -13.15 17.84 -1.90
C THR A 104 -13.12 18.26 -0.44
N ILE A 105 -12.65 17.38 0.44
CA ILE A 105 -12.43 17.70 1.85
C ILE A 105 -10.92 17.76 2.15
N PRO A 106 -10.45 18.71 2.97
CA PRO A 106 -9.07 18.71 3.42
C PRO A 106 -8.78 17.46 4.24
N VAL A 107 -7.66 16.80 3.93
CA VAL A 107 -7.20 15.59 4.61
C VAL A 107 -5.72 15.70 5.00
N TYR A 108 -5.35 15.01 6.07
CA TYR A 108 -3.96 14.70 6.39
C TYR A 108 -3.52 13.49 5.57
N LEU A 109 -2.41 13.63 4.85
CA LEU A 109 -1.86 12.57 3.99
C LEU A 109 -0.46 12.21 4.48
N HIS A 110 -0.35 11.02 5.05
CA HIS A 110 0.89 10.34 5.40
C HIS A 110 0.56 8.85 5.52
N ASP A 111 1.43 7.98 5.02
CA ASP A 111 1.21 6.54 4.93
C ASP A 111 -0.17 6.17 4.34
N GLU A 112 -1.00 5.41 5.06
CA GLU A 112 -2.34 4.98 4.67
C GLU A 112 -3.42 6.06 4.88
N GLU A 113 -3.09 7.20 5.49
CA GLU A 113 -4.07 8.18 5.92
C GLU A 113 -4.65 8.99 4.76
N GLY A 114 -5.88 9.49 4.97
CA GLY A 114 -6.64 10.24 3.98
C GLY A 114 -8.14 10.08 4.15
N LEU A 115 -8.89 10.20 3.06
CA LEU A 115 -10.31 9.85 3.00
C LEU A 115 -10.47 8.37 2.69
N GLN A 116 -10.91 7.60 3.69
CA GLN A 116 -11.00 6.14 3.61
C GLN A 116 -12.32 5.69 3.01
N SER A 117 -13.43 6.00 3.68
CA SER A 117 -14.71 5.33 3.42
C SER A 117 -15.85 6.32 3.30
N LEU A 118 -16.87 5.90 2.56
CA LEU A 118 -18.11 6.64 2.41
C LEU A 118 -19.31 5.74 2.70
N GLY A 119 -20.32 6.29 3.37
CA GLY A 119 -21.58 5.59 3.64
C GLY A 119 -22.76 6.46 3.23
N VAL A 120 -23.84 5.81 2.78
CA VAL A 120 -25.07 6.50 2.37
C VAL A 120 -26.18 6.14 3.36
N ASP A 121 -26.83 7.16 3.93
CA ASP A 121 -27.92 6.95 4.88
C ASP A 121 -29.05 6.14 4.22
N PRO A 122 -29.61 5.11 4.88
CA PRO A 122 -30.72 4.33 4.32
C PRO A 122 -31.94 5.17 3.88
N ASN A 123 -32.11 6.38 4.44
CA ASN A 123 -33.15 7.33 4.05
C ASN A 123 -32.67 8.40 3.05
N PHE A 124 -31.58 8.15 2.32
CA PHE A 124 -30.95 9.10 1.39
C PHE A 124 -31.94 9.74 0.40
N ALA A 125 -32.92 8.98 -0.08
CA ALA A 125 -33.96 9.49 -0.99
C ALA A 125 -34.72 10.71 -0.41
N THR A 126 -34.75 10.84 0.92
CA THR A 126 -35.41 11.95 1.62
C THR A 126 -34.42 12.95 2.22
N ASN A 127 -33.36 12.50 2.88
CA ASN A 127 -32.46 13.36 3.65
C ASN A 127 -31.17 13.76 2.89
N ARG A 128 -30.82 13.02 1.83
CA ARG A 128 -29.58 13.16 1.05
C ARG A 128 -28.30 13.14 1.92
N HIS A 129 -28.34 12.44 3.05
CA HIS A 129 -27.21 12.35 3.97
C HIS A 129 -26.20 11.32 3.54
N ILE A 130 -24.92 11.71 3.61
CA ILE A 130 -23.78 10.82 3.42
C ILE A 130 -22.85 10.94 4.63
N PHE A 131 -22.02 9.92 4.83
CA PHE A 131 -21.04 9.85 5.89
C PHE A 131 -19.67 9.65 5.26
N LEU A 132 -18.68 10.39 5.74
CA LEU A 132 -17.28 10.25 5.33
C LEU A 132 -16.44 9.96 6.56
N TYR A 133 -15.53 8.99 6.47
CA TYR A 133 -14.52 8.72 7.49
C TYR A 133 -13.13 9.03 6.95
N TYR A 134 -12.42 9.94 7.62
CA TYR A 134 -11.19 10.50 7.07
C TYR A 134 -10.25 11.05 8.14
N ALA A 135 -9.00 11.27 7.75
CA ALA A 135 -7.98 11.93 8.54
C ALA A 135 -8.04 13.46 8.35
N PRO A 136 -8.60 14.27 9.28
CA PRO A 136 -8.56 15.72 9.16
C PRO A 136 -7.14 16.28 9.36
N PRO A 137 -6.79 17.41 8.72
CA PRO A 137 -5.62 18.17 9.09
C PRO A 137 -5.76 18.71 10.53
N LEU A 138 -4.76 18.44 11.36
CA LEU A 138 -4.66 18.91 12.75
C LEU A 138 -3.33 19.66 12.94
N SER A 139 -2.95 19.89 14.20
CA SER A 139 -1.61 20.40 14.54
C SER A 139 -0.52 19.33 14.51
N THR A 140 -0.84 18.11 14.08
CA THR A 140 0.13 17.02 13.95
C THR A 140 1.13 17.34 12.84
N PRO A 141 2.43 17.13 13.05
CA PRO A 141 3.43 17.37 12.00
C PRO A 141 3.18 16.51 10.76
N GLY A 142 3.63 17.00 9.61
CA GLY A 142 3.81 16.16 8.42
C GLY A 142 5.13 15.36 8.50
N GLY A 143 5.19 14.25 7.77
CA GLY A 143 6.37 13.37 7.73
C GLY A 143 6.38 12.33 8.85
N ASP A 144 7.55 11.71 9.06
CA ASP A 144 7.65 10.51 9.89
C ASP A 144 7.83 10.84 11.39
N ALA A 145 7.05 10.16 12.23
CA ALA A 145 7.17 10.21 13.68
C ALA A 145 8.38 9.41 14.15
N PRO A 146 9.05 9.82 15.24
CA PRO A 146 10.19 9.09 15.74
C PRO A 146 9.79 7.72 16.28
N ALA A 147 10.53 6.70 15.88
CA ALA A 147 10.39 5.32 16.36
C ALA A 147 10.61 5.20 17.89
N THR A 148 11.49 6.02 18.46
CA THR A 148 11.80 6.06 19.89
C THR A 148 11.88 7.49 20.42
N GLY A 149 11.62 7.67 21.71
CA GLY A 149 11.56 8.99 22.34
C GLY A 149 10.90 8.95 23.71
N THR A 150 10.74 10.12 24.31
CA THR A 150 10.09 10.27 25.63
C THR A 150 8.77 11.04 25.57
N ASN A 151 8.43 11.65 24.42
CA ASN A 151 7.19 12.38 24.21
C ASN A 151 6.75 12.29 22.74
N PHE A 152 5.55 11.74 22.52
CA PHE A 152 4.94 11.56 21.19
C PHE A 152 3.65 12.39 21.02
N SER A 153 3.30 13.24 22.00
CA SER A 153 2.01 13.97 22.02
C SER A 153 1.78 14.85 20.79
N ALA A 154 2.83 15.38 20.17
CA ALA A 154 2.71 16.16 18.94
C ALA A 154 2.13 15.35 17.76
N TRP A 155 2.24 14.03 17.80
CA TRP A 155 1.79 13.11 16.76
C TRP A 155 0.41 12.51 17.03
N GLN A 156 -0.23 12.86 18.15
CA GLN A 156 -1.58 12.37 18.44
C GLN A 156 -2.62 13.11 17.58
N GLY A 157 -3.41 12.34 16.83
CA GLY A 157 -4.50 12.83 16.00
C GLY A 157 -5.78 12.02 16.19
N VAL A 158 -6.71 12.20 15.25
CA VAL A 158 -7.95 11.42 15.16
C VAL A 158 -8.29 11.14 13.71
N ASN A 159 -8.89 9.99 13.43
CA ASN A 159 -9.72 9.77 12.26
C ASN A 159 -11.18 10.06 12.63
N ARG A 160 -11.90 10.72 11.71
CA ARG A 160 -13.16 11.38 12.01
C ARG A 160 -14.28 10.91 11.10
N LEU A 161 -15.37 10.45 11.71
CA LEU A 161 -16.65 10.23 11.06
C LEU A 161 -17.43 11.55 11.02
N SER A 162 -17.76 12.02 9.83
CA SER A 162 -18.57 13.23 9.63
C SER A 162 -19.77 12.94 8.73
N ARG A 163 -20.91 13.56 9.05
CA ARG A 163 -22.11 13.55 8.20
C ARG A 163 -22.14 14.82 7.35
N PHE A 164 -22.50 14.67 6.08
CA PHE A 164 -22.77 15.76 5.14
C PHE A 164 -24.14 15.55 4.48
N THR A 165 -24.65 16.61 3.86
CA THR A 165 -25.83 16.56 2.98
C THR A 165 -25.41 16.90 1.55
N LEU A 166 -25.91 16.14 0.57
CA LEU A 166 -25.75 16.51 -0.83
C LEU A 166 -26.85 17.50 -1.25
N ASN A 167 -26.46 18.56 -1.97
CA ASN A 167 -27.40 19.46 -2.63
C ASN A 167 -28.22 18.71 -3.69
N ALA A 168 -29.30 19.31 -4.20
CA ALA A 168 -30.18 18.69 -5.20
C ALA A 168 -29.42 18.28 -6.49
N ASP A 169 -28.39 19.04 -6.85
CA ASP A 169 -27.49 18.77 -7.98
C ASP A 169 -26.37 17.76 -7.65
N PHE A 170 -26.42 17.12 -6.47
CA PHE A 170 -25.44 16.19 -5.89
C PHE A 170 -24.09 16.80 -5.49
N THR A 171 -23.91 18.11 -5.54
CA THR A 171 -22.70 18.73 -4.98
C THR A 171 -22.67 18.60 -3.45
N LEU A 172 -21.48 18.43 -2.89
CA LEU A 172 -21.26 18.30 -1.45
C LEU A 172 -21.53 19.65 -0.76
N ASN A 173 -22.51 19.70 0.15
CA ASN A 173 -22.73 20.90 0.95
C ASN A 173 -21.78 20.94 2.14
N GLN A 174 -20.65 21.63 1.97
CA GLN A 174 -19.63 21.79 3.02
C GLN A 174 -20.18 22.42 4.31
N SER A 175 -21.15 23.33 4.20
CA SER A 175 -21.75 23.99 5.37
C SER A 175 -22.67 23.08 6.20
N SER A 176 -23.08 21.93 5.65
CA SER A 176 -23.93 20.95 6.33
C SER A 176 -23.17 19.96 7.22
N LYS A 177 -21.84 20.07 7.23
CA LYS A 177 -20.95 19.16 7.94
C LYS A 177 -21.28 19.09 9.42
N VAL A 178 -21.40 17.86 9.95
CA VAL A 178 -21.45 17.58 11.40
C VAL A 178 -20.43 16.50 11.72
N ASP A 179 -19.54 16.79 12.68
CA ASP A 179 -18.59 15.82 13.24
C ASP A 179 -19.34 14.88 14.19
N VAL A 180 -19.36 13.58 13.90
CA VAL A 180 -20.16 12.57 14.63
C VAL A 180 -19.31 11.86 15.69
N LEU A 181 -18.15 11.35 15.29
CA LEU A 181 -17.28 10.54 16.13
C LEU A 181 -15.82 10.72 15.74
N ASP A 182 -14.96 10.90 16.75
CA ASP A 182 -13.52 10.85 16.61
C ASP A 182 -12.99 9.52 17.16
N VAL A 183 -12.15 8.86 16.35
CA VAL A 183 -11.37 7.68 16.71
C VAL A 183 -9.91 8.12 16.83
N PRO A 184 -9.24 7.87 17.96
CA PRO A 184 -7.82 8.25 18.12
C PRO A 184 -6.94 7.67 16.99
N ALA A 185 -5.88 8.38 16.65
CA ALA A 185 -4.85 7.93 15.70
C ALA A 185 -3.46 8.43 16.13
N ASP A 186 -2.42 7.62 15.92
CA ASP A 186 -1.01 7.98 16.15
C ASP A 186 -0.38 8.32 14.77
N ARG A 187 -0.22 9.61 14.44
CA ARG A 187 0.22 10.10 13.12
C ARG A 187 1.71 9.93 12.88
N GLY A 188 2.11 10.02 11.61
CA GLY A 188 3.51 9.96 11.18
C GLY A 188 4.09 8.56 11.22
N ILE A 189 3.26 7.54 11.47
CA ILE A 189 3.69 6.16 11.55
C ILE A 189 2.54 5.26 11.11
N CYS A 190 2.79 4.44 10.11
CA CYS A 190 1.93 3.36 9.67
C CYS A 190 1.64 2.40 10.86
N CYS A 191 0.52 1.67 10.96
CA CYS A 191 -0.35 1.20 9.88
C CYS A 191 -1.79 0.90 10.35
N HIS A 192 -2.61 0.43 9.41
CA HIS A 192 -3.94 -0.15 9.61
C HIS A 192 -4.96 0.89 10.02
N VAL A 193 -5.30 1.76 9.08
CA VAL A 193 -6.47 2.64 9.25
C VAL A 193 -7.76 1.82 9.23
N GLY A 194 -7.78 0.72 8.48
CA GLY A 194 -8.97 -0.08 8.18
C GLY A 194 -10.04 0.78 7.53
N SER A 195 -11.22 0.75 8.13
CA SER A 195 -12.38 1.58 7.81
C SER A 195 -13.24 1.15 6.63
N ASP A 196 -14.50 0.98 6.98
CA ASP A 196 -15.63 0.89 6.08
C ASP A 196 -16.93 1.26 6.82
N ILE A 197 -17.94 1.72 6.08
CA ILE A 197 -19.22 2.20 6.63
C ILE A 197 -20.38 1.45 5.98
N ASP A 198 -21.18 0.76 6.78
CA ASP A 198 -22.44 0.17 6.31
C ASP A 198 -23.55 0.28 7.37
N PHE A 199 -24.78 -0.06 7.02
CA PHE A 199 -25.97 0.14 7.83
C PHE A 199 -26.81 -1.13 7.93
N ASP A 200 -27.29 -1.42 9.15
CA ASP A 200 -28.34 -2.43 9.32
C ASP A 200 -29.73 -1.91 8.87
N ALA A 201 -30.71 -2.81 8.82
CA ALA A 201 -32.08 -2.48 8.44
C ALA A 201 -32.78 -1.48 9.40
N ALA A 202 -32.27 -1.31 10.62
CA ALA A 202 -32.76 -0.29 11.56
C ALA A 202 -32.05 1.06 11.38
N GLY A 203 -31.13 1.16 10.42
CA GLY A 203 -30.32 2.33 10.13
C GLY A 203 -29.34 2.66 11.25
N ASN A 204 -28.83 1.67 11.97
CA ASN A 204 -27.63 1.86 12.78
C ASN A 204 -26.42 1.79 11.87
N LEU A 205 -25.49 2.72 12.08
CA LEU A 205 -24.23 2.81 11.36
C LEU A 205 -23.23 1.85 12.01
N TYR A 206 -22.59 1.02 11.18
CA TYR A 206 -21.42 0.24 11.52
C TYR A 206 -20.19 0.91 10.92
N LEU A 207 -19.13 1.01 11.71
CA LEU A 207 -17.83 1.54 11.29
C LEU A 207 -16.75 0.57 11.73
N SER A 208 -15.99 0.02 10.79
CA SER A 208 -14.75 -0.67 11.14
C SER A 208 -13.62 0.33 11.37
N THR A 209 -12.66 -0.03 12.21
CA THR A 209 -11.49 0.81 12.50
C THR A 209 -10.30 -0.11 12.70
N GLY A 210 -9.20 0.13 11.99
CA GLY A 210 -7.96 -0.63 12.22
C GLY A 210 -7.28 -0.28 13.54
N ASP A 211 -6.29 -1.08 13.89
CA ASP A 211 -5.63 -1.05 15.20
C ASP A 211 -4.60 0.08 15.35
N ASP A 212 -4.33 0.83 14.28
CA ASP A 212 -3.40 1.96 14.25
C ASP A 212 -2.01 1.55 14.76
N SER A 213 -1.59 0.31 14.52
CA SER A 213 -0.37 -0.24 15.08
C SER A 213 0.63 -0.61 14.01
N ASN A 214 1.85 -0.14 14.21
CA ASN A 214 2.98 -0.45 13.36
C ASN A 214 3.43 -1.91 13.63
N PRO A 215 3.35 -2.80 12.64
CA PRO A 215 3.82 -4.17 12.79
C PRO A 215 5.36 -4.25 12.69
N PHE A 216 6.00 -3.28 12.04
CA PHE A 216 7.44 -3.30 11.74
C PHE A 216 8.25 -3.30 13.06
N ASP A 217 9.31 -4.09 13.15
CA ASP A 217 10.07 -4.45 14.38
C ASP A 217 9.45 -5.53 15.30
N SER A 218 8.41 -6.23 14.87
CA SER A 218 7.87 -7.41 15.56
C SER A 218 8.36 -8.76 15.01
N ALA A 219 9.12 -8.74 13.91
CA ALA A 219 9.47 -9.90 13.07
C ALA A 219 8.23 -10.61 12.48
N GLY A 220 7.25 -9.82 12.02
CA GLY A 220 5.99 -10.29 11.43
C GLY A 220 4.98 -10.87 12.43
N TYR A 221 5.32 -10.93 13.72
CA TYR A 221 4.40 -11.38 14.77
C TYR A 221 3.60 -10.22 15.37
N SER A 222 2.81 -10.48 16.41
CA SER A 222 2.02 -9.45 17.07
C SER A 222 2.89 -8.32 17.68
N PRO A 223 2.60 -7.03 17.42
CA PRO A 223 3.32 -5.89 17.99
C PRO A 223 2.87 -5.62 19.43
N LEU A 224 3.69 -6.09 20.39
CA LEU A 224 3.43 -6.00 21.84
C LEU A 224 4.57 -5.25 22.57
N ASP A 225 5.11 -4.16 21.98
CA ASP A 225 6.34 -3.53 22.47
C ASP A 225 6.12 -2.58 23.66
N GLU A 226 6.38 -3.11 24.85
CA GLU A 226 6.20 -2.42 26.13
C GLU A 226 7.43 -1.59 26.57
N ARG A 227 8.45 -1.41 25.72
CA ARG A 227 9.59 -0.54 26.07
C ARG A 227 9.09 0.90 26.25
N THR A 228 9.47 1.53 27.37
CA THR A 228 8.92 2.85 27.75
C THR A 228 9.40 4.01 26.87
N ASN A 229 10.53 3.83 26.17
CA ASN A 229 11.03 4.80 25.18
C ASN A 229 10.52 4.50 23.76
N ARG A 230 9.64 3.52 23.58
CA ARG A 230 9.07 3.16 22.27
C ARG A 230 7.85 4.00 21.96
N ASN A 231 7.73 4.41 20.70
CA ASN A 231 6.51 5.02 20.18
C ASN A 231 5.29 4.11 20.46
N PRO A 232 4.18 4.63 21.00
CA PRO A 232 2.98 3.84 21.28
C PRO A 232 2.46 3.02 20.11
N ALA A 233 2.69 3.44 18.86
CA ALA A 233 2.26 2.72 17.67
C ALA A 233 2.73 1.27 17.58
N TYR A 234 3.78 0.86 18.31
CA TYR A 234 4.30 -0.51 18.30
C TYR A 234 3.67 -1.44 19.36
N ASP A 235 2.55 -1.03 19.95
CA ASP A 235 1.86 -1.78 21.00
C ASP A 235 0.36 -1.86 20.72
N ALA A 236 -0.08 -2.87 19.98
CA ALA A 236 -1.49 -3.11 19.64
C ALA A 236 -2.37 -3.44 20.87
N GLN A 237 -1.76 -3.69 22.03
CA GLN A 237 -2.48 -3.86 23.29
C GLN A 237 -3.17 -2.55 23.72
N ARG A 238 -2.65 -1.39 23.31
CA ARG A 238 -3.25 -0.09 23.65
C ARG A 238 -4.55 0.17 22.88
N SER A 239 -4.72 -0.48 21.73
CA SER A 239 -5.79 -0.24 20.75
C SER A 239 -6.70 -1.47 20.61
N ALA A 240 -6.38 -2.42 19.72
CA ALA A 240 -7.21 -3.59 19.43
C ALA A 240 -7.54 -4.40 20.69
N GLY A 241 -6.53 -4.63 21.54
CA GLY A 241 -6.64 -5.32 22.82
C GLY A 241 -7.20 -4.49 23.98
N ASN A 242 -7.67 -3.26 23.75
CA ASN A 242 -8.15 -2.35 24.79
C ASN A 242 -9.67 -2.15 24.67
N THR A 243 -10.42 -2.49 25.73
CA THR A 243 -11.88 -2.31 25.78
C THR A 243 -12.32 -0.85 25.90
N ASN A 244 -11.39 0.05 26.24
CA ASN A 244 -11.62 1.48 26.41
C ASN A 244 -11.04 2.33 25.26
N ASP A 245 -10.69 1.70 24.14
CA ASP A 245 -10.20 2.37 22.92
C ASP A 245 -11.13 2.01 21.74
N LEU A 246 -11.19 2.87 20.73
CA LEU A 246 -12.05 2.69 19.57
C LEU A 246 -11.34 2.05 18.37
N ARG A 247 -10.01 1.92 18.38
CA ARG A 247 -9.21 1.33 17.31
C ARG A 247 -9.18 -0.20 17.38
N GLY A 248 -9.12 -0.88 16.24
CA GLY A 248 -9.16 -2.34 16.11
C GLY A 248 -10.52 -2.93 16.51
N LYS A 249 -11.60 -2.29 16.03
CA LYS A 249 -12.99 -2.52 16.43
C LYS A 249 -13.94 -2.53 15.23
N LEU A 250 -15.12 -3.11 15.47
CA LEU A 250 -16.34 -2.84 14.74
C LEU A 250 -17.26 -2.05 15.67
N LEU A 251 -17.47 -0.78 15.36
CA LEU A 251 -18.30 0.14 16.13
C LEU A 251 -19.73 0.11 15.59
N ARG A 252 -20.73 0.26 16.46
CA ARG A 252 -22.15 0.36 16.08
C ARG A 252 -22.83 1.49 16.83
N ILE A 253 -23.31 2.49 16.09
CA ILE A 253 -23.97 3.69 16.64
C ILE A 253 -25.27 4.01 15.88
N LYS A 254 -26.16 4.77 16.48
CA LYS A 254 -27.30 5.37 15.79
C LYS A 254 -27.09 6.87 15.66
N VAL A 255 -26.83 7.35 14.45
CA VAL A 255 -26.71 8.79 14.20
C VAL A 255 -28.10 9.42 14.22
N ASN A 256 -28.25 10.45 15.04
CA ASN A 256 -29.49 11.21 15.23
C ASN A 256 -29.64 12.28 14.14
N ALA A 257 -30.85 12.82 13.99
CA ALA A 257 -31.13 13.85 12.99
C ALA A 257 -30.29 15.14 13.17
N ASP A 258 -29.91 15.48 14.40
CA ASP A 258 -29.02 16.63 14.69
C ASP A 258 -27.53 16.33 14.44
N GLY A 259 -27.18 15.09 14.11
CA GLY A 259 -25.82 14.63 13.86
C GLY A 259 -25.05 14.20 15.10
N THR A 260 -25.64 14.30 16.30
CA THR A 260 -25.16 13.53 17.46
C THR A 260 -25.42 12.03 17.25
N TYR A 261 -24.91 11.16 18.11
CA TYR A 261 -25.25 9.74 18.06
C TYR A 261 -25.75 9.21 19.41
N SER A 262 -26.46 8.10 19.34
CA SER A 262 -26.89 7.29 20.49
C SER A 262 -26.32 5.87 20.37
N ILE A 263 -26.27 5.15 21.50
CA ILE A 263 -25.78 3.76 21.56
C ILE A 263 -26.96 2.79 21.39
N PRO A 264 -26.99 1.97 20.33
CA PRO A 264 -27.98 0.91 20.18
C PRO A 264 -27.81 -0.16 21.27
N ALA A 265 -28.91 -0.79 21.66
CA ALA A 265 -28.85 -1.96 22.54
C ALA A 265 -28.15 -3.15 21.83
N GLY A 266 -27.47 -3.99 22.61
CA GLY A 266 -26.82 -5.20 22.11
C GLY A 266 -25.37 -5.02 21.63
N ASN A 267 -24.76 -3.86 21.88
CA ASN A 267 -23.30 -3.71 21.80
C ASN A 267 -22.59 -4.52 22.89
N LEU A 268 -21.29 -4.79 22.70
CA LEU A 268 -20.50 -5.67 23.58
C LEU A 268 -20.47 -5.17 25.02
N PHE A 269 -20.42 -3.85 25.20
CA PHE A 269 -20.39 -3.22 26.51
C PHE A 269 -21.62 -2.31 26.70
N PRO A 270 -22.43 -2.52 27.75
CA PRO A 270 -23.52 -1.61 28.07
C PRO A 270 -23.03 -0.19 28.41
N PRO A 271 -23.79 0.88 28.06
CA PRO A 271 -23.48 2.24 28.48
C PRO A 271 -23.26 2.36 30.00
N GLY A 272 -22.19 3.06 30.40
CA GLY A 272 -21.82 3.26 31.80
C GLY A 272 -20.95 2.14 32.40
N THR A 273 -20.63 1.09 31.65
CA THR A 273 -19.69 0.05 32.09
C THR A 273 -18.28 0.65 32.23
N ALA A 274 -17.72 0.61 33.44
CA ALA A 274 -16.41 1.21 33.72
C ALA A 274 -15.30 0.59 32.86
N ARG A 275 -14.35 1.42 32.40
CA ARG A 275 -13.19 1.01 31.58
C ARG A 275 -13.59 0.35 30.25
N THR A 276 -14.73 0.74 29.69
CA THR A 276 -15.17 0.24 28.38
C THR A 276 -15.80 1.35 27.54
N ARG A 277 -15.78 1.16 26.22
CA ARG A 277 -16.49 2.02 25.25
C ARG A 277 -17.78 1.34 24.77
N PRO A 278 -18.96 1.95 25.00
CA PRO A 278 -20.23 1.34 24.61
C PRO A 278 -20.51 1.36 23.10
N GLU A 279 -19.70 2.05 22.31
CA GLU A 279 -19.75 2.04 20.84
C GLU A 279 -19.32 0.69 20.25
N ILE A 280 -18.53 -0.10 21.00
CA ILE A 280 -17.94 -1.35 20.54
C ILE A 280 -19.02 -2.43 20.39
N TYR A 281 -19.26 -2.86 19.15
CA TYR A 281 -20.07 -4.05 18.86
C TYR A 281 -19.20 -5.30 18.83
N ALA A 282 -18.06 -5.24 18.15
CA ALA A 282 -17.03 -6.28 18.20
C ALA A 282 -15.63 -5.66 18.30
N MET A 283 -14.69 -6.42 18.85
CA MET A 283 -13.31 -5.97 19.08
C MET A 283 -12.29 -7.05 18.72
N GLY A 284 -11.01 -6.68 18.74
CA GLY A 284 -9.91 -7.61 18.53
C GLY A 284 -9.69 -7.92 17.07
N PHE A 285 -9.71 -6.88 16.24
CA PHE A 285 -9.34 -6.91 14.83
C PHE A 285 -8.04 -6.14 14.61
N ARG A 286 -7.23 -6.53 13.63
CA ARG A 286 -5.99 -5.81 13.24
C ARG A 286 -6.30 -4.73 12.22
N ASN A 287 -6.78 -5.13 11.05
CA ASN A 287 -7.11 -4.25 9.95
C ASN A 287 -8.41 -4.72 9.27
N PRO A 288 -9.59 -4.48 9.88
CA PRO A 288 -10.88 -4.83 9.32
C PRO A 288 -11.21 -3.90 8.15
N PHE A 289 -10.60 -4.13 6.99
CA PHE A 289 -10.48 -3.17 5.89
C PHE A 289 -11.82 -2.89 5.17
N ARG A 290 -12.60 -3.94 4.89
CA ARG A 290 -13.95 -3.84 4.32
C ARG A 290 -14.93 -4.69 5.12
N ILE A 291 -16.14 -4.18 5.29
CA ILE A 291 -17.24 -4.86 5.99
C ILE A 291 -18.50 -4.87 5.13
N SER A 292 -19.39 -5.84 5.37
CA SER A 292 -20.75 -5.78 4.85
C SER A 292 -21.75 -6.22 5.89
N VAL A 293 -22.81 -5.43 6.07
CA VAL A 293 -23.94 -5.75 6.93
C VAL A 293 -25.04 -6.36 6.05
N ASP A 294 -25.29 -7.65 6.23
CA ASP A 294 -26.44 -8.30 5.60
C ASP A 294 -27.73 -7.83 6.28
N LYS A 295 -28.40 -6.86 5.67
CA LYS A 295 -29.60 -6.20 6.21
C LYS A 295 -30.72 -7.18 6.58
N ALA A 296 -30.83 -8.31 5.87
CA ALA A 296 -31.86 -9.30 6.14
C ALA A 296 -31.65 -10.03 7.49
N THR A 297 -30.40 -10.24 7.90
CA THR A 297 -30.06 -11.00 9.12
C THR A 297 -29.41 -10.16 10.23
N GLY A 298 -28.88 -8.98 9.89
CA GLY A 298 -28.08 -8.14 10.79
C GLY A 298 -26.66 -8.65 11.03
N ILE A 299 -26.22 -9.67 10.29
CA ILE A 299 -24.88 -10.25 10.42
C ILE A 299 -23.88 -9.38 9.68
N VAL A 300 -22.71 -9.16 10.30
CA VAL A 300 -21.62 -8.38 9.69
C VAL A 300 -20.52 -9.32 9.21
N TYR A 301 -20.17 -9.24 7.93
CA TYR A 301 -19.03 -9.90 7.34
C TYR A 301 -17.84 -8.93 7.37
N VAL A 302 -16.66 -9.41 7.75
CA VAL A 302 -15.46 -8.59 7.93
C VAL A 302 -14.29 -9.31 7.26
N GLY A 303 -13.57 -8.63 6.37
CA GLY A 303 -12.24 -9.06 5.95
C GLY A 303 -11.22 -8.43 6.88
N ASP A 304 -10.43 -9.24 7.60
CA ASP A 304 -9.44 -8.78 8.56
C ASP A 304 -8.06 -9.36 8.23
N TYR A 305 -7.06 -8.48 8.21
CA TYR A 305 -5.67 -8.88 8.03
C TYR A 305 -5.15 -9.47 9.35
N GLY A 306 -4.22 -10.41 9.30
CA GLY A 306 -3.57 -10.97 10.48
C GLY A 306 -2.07 -10.73 10.42
N PRO A 307 -1.23 -11.57 11.05
CA PRO A 307 0.23 -11.37 11.06
C PRO A 307 0.88 -11.46 9.69
N ASP A 308 2.17 -11.08 9.63
CA ASP A 308 2.99 -11.04 8.41
C ASP A 308 4.18 -12.02 8.48
N ALA A 309 4.32 -12.80 9.56
CA ALA A 309 5.46 -13.69 9.79
C ALA A 309 5.53 -14.86 8.78
N GLY A 310 6.66 -15.06 8.10
CA GLY A 310 6.80 -16.16 7.13
C GLY A 310 6.68 -17.59 7.66
N SER A 311 6.76 -17.80 8.99
CA SER A 311 6.57 -19.13 9.58
C SER A 311 6.08 -19.09 11.03
N THR A 312 5.41 -20.17 11.44
CA THR A 312 5.00 -20.35 12.83
C THR A 312 6.19 -20.61 13.73
N ASN A 313 6.26 -19.87 14.84
CA ASN A 313 7.25 -20.10 15.89
C ASN A 313 6.53 -20.42 17.22
N PRO A 314 6.73 -21.61 17.80
CA PRO A 314 6.03 -22.04 19.02
C PRO A 314 6.34 -21.15 20.25
N ASN A 315 7.42 -20.38 20.20
CA ASN A 315 7.84 -19.44 21.25
C ASN A 315 7.48 -17.97 20.93
N ARG A 316 6.79 -17.68 19.81
CA ARG A 316 6.32 -16.33 19.43
C ARG A 316 4.84 -16.30 19.08
N GLY A 317 4.43 -17.05 18.06
CA GLY A 317 3.11 -16.97 17.45
C GLY A 317 3.04 -17.67 16.10
N PRO A 318 1.85 -17.63 15.45
CA PRO A 318 1.63 -18.21 14.13
C PRO A 318 2.34 -17.46 13.01
N SER A 319 2.48 -18.13 11.86
CA SER A 319 2.80 -17.51 10.56
C SER A 319 1.70 -16.53 10.12
N GLY A 320 1.95 -15.80 9.04
CA GLY A 320 1.00 -15.00 8.31
C GLY A 320 -0.28 -15.77 8.04
N GLN A 321 -1.41 -15.16 8.35
CA GLN A 321 -2.73 -15.69 8.04
C GLN A 321 -3.75 -14.58 8.17
N VAL A 322 -4.81 -14.64 7.38
CA VAL A 322 -5.85 -13.63 7.32
C VAL A 322 -7.23 -14.28 7.41
N GLU A 323 -8.24 -13.46 7.67
CA GLU A 323 -9.55 -13.95 8.08
C GLU A 323 -10.70 -13.29 7.34
N PHE A 324 -11.69 -14.10 6.96
CA PHE A 324 -13.06 -13.63 6.89
C PHE A 324 -13.77 -13.99 8.20
N ASN A 325 -14.34 -12.98 8.83
CA ASN A 325 -15.09 -13.08 10.06
C ASN A 325 -16.59 -12.87 9.80
N ARG A 326 -17.43 -13.72 10.43
CA ARG A 326 -18.89 -13.62 10.37
C ARG A 326 -19.44 -13.28 11.75
N VAL A 327 -19.69 -11.99 11.97
CA VAL A 327 -20.12 -11.42 13.25
C VAL A 327 -21.64 -11.55 13.40
N THR A 328 -22.06 -12.67 14.00
CA THR A 328 -23.47 -12.95 14.30
C THR A 328 -23.98 -12.31 15.61
N GLY A 329 -23.07 -11.69 16.37
CA GLY A 329 -23.35 -11.05 17.64
C GLY A 329 -22.08 -10.46 18.25
N PRO A 330 -22.21 -9.59 19.27
CA PRO A 330 -21.06 -8.89 19.85
C PRO A 330 -20.00 -9.84 20.40
N GLY A 331 -18.72 -9.48 20.34
CA GLY A 331 -17.63 -10.34 20.82
C GLY A 331 -16.22 -9.83 20.58
N ASN A 332 -15.24 -10.59 21.08
CA ASN A 332 -13.81 -10.38 20.84
C ASN A 332 -13.31 -11.40 19.80
N TYR A 333 -12.59 -10.94 18.79
CA TYR A 333 -12.07 -11.73 17.66
C TYR A 333 -10.56 -12.00 17.77
N GLY A 334 -9.95 -11.63 18.88
CA GLY A 334 -8.70 -12.23 19.36
C GLY A 334 -7.47 -11.35 19.23
N TRP A 335 -7.33 -10.56 18.16
CA TRP A 335 -6.15 -9.72 17.97
C TRP A 335 -5.98 -8.72 19.13
N PRO A 336 -4.76 -8.50 19.67
CA PRO A 336 -3.45 -8.95 19.17
C PRO A 336 -2.91 -10.24 19.82
N TYR A 337 -3.75 -10.99 20.54
CA TYR A 337 -3.31 -12.12 21.37
C TYR A 337 -3.61 -13.49 20.78
N CYS A 338 -4.63 -13.55 19.93
CA CYS A 338 -5.18 -14.75 19.32
C CYS A 338 -5.58 -14.47 17.88
N THR A 339 -5.57 -15.48 17.04
CA THR A 339 -6.01 -15.41 15.63
C THR A 339 -6.50 -16.79 15.17
N GLY A 340 -7.13 -16.83 14.01
CA GLY A 340 -7.59 -18.02 13.31
C GLY A 340 -8.62 -18.76 14.15
N THR A 341 -8.37 -20.04 14.35
CA THR A 341 -9.28 -20.92 15.10
C THR A 341 -9.05 -20.91 16.61
N ASN A 342 -8.16 -20.05 17.13
CA ASN A 342 -7.76 -19.95 18.54
C ASN A 342 -7.12 -21.24 19.10
N THR A 343 -6.45 -22.02 18.25
CA THR A 343 -5.66 -23.17 18.72
C THR A 343 -4.37 -22.69 19.38
N THR A 344 -3.71 -23.58 20.13
CA THR A 344 -2.44 -23.26 20.81
C THR A 344 -1.34 -22.80 19.85
N THR A 345 -1.32 -23.31 18.62
CA THR A 345 -0.37 -22.92 17.57
C THR A 345 -0.65 -21.51 17.03
N GLU A 346 -1.91 -21.10 17.03
CA GLU A 346 -2.38 -19.78 16.57
C GLU A 346 -2.42 -18.73 17.69
N THR A 347 -1.97 -19.10 18.89
CA THR A 347 -1.96 -18.22 20.06
C THR A 347 -0.57 -17.61 20.23
N TYR A 348 -0.50 -16.29 20.41
CA TYR A 348 0.76 -15.61 20.68
C TYR A 348 1.28 -15.91 22.09
N ASN A 349 2.60 -15.84 22.24
CA ASN A 349 3.26 -15.78 23.52
C ASN A 349 3.34 -14.34 23.99
N GLU A 350 3.33 -14.11 25.30
CA GLU A 350 3.91 -12.89 25.85
C GLU A 350 5.35 -12.76 25.33
N TRP A 351 5.76 -11.56 24.95
CA TRP A 351 7.08 -11.32 24.39
C TRP A 351 7.74 -10.11 25.03
N ASN A 352 8.94 -10.32 25.57
CA ASN A 352 9.74 -9.23 26.10
C ASN A 352 10.67 -8.69 25.01
N PHE A 353 10.32 -7.54 24.44
CA PHE A 353 11.09 -6.85 23.40
C PHE A 353 12.43 -6.27 23.90
N ALA A 354 12.62 -6.05 25.20
CA ALA A 354 13.89 -5.57 25.73
C ALA A 354 14.95 -6.68 25.80
N THR A 355 14.52 -7.92 26.03
CA THR A 355 15.41 -9.09 26.19
C THR A 355 15.30 -10.11 25.06
N ASN A 356 14.38 -9.91 24.10
CA ASN A 356 14.02 -10.86 23.06
C ASN A 356 13.75 -12.27 23.61
N SER A 357 12.91 -12.35 24.65
CA SER A 357 12.60 -13.59 25.34
C SER A 357 11.11 -13.89 25.41
N THR A 358 10.77 -15.18 25.30
CA THR A 358 9.40 -15.68 25.32
C THR A 358 8.83 -15.79 26.74
N GLY A 359 7.55 -15.48 26.88
CA GLY A 359 6.73 -15.74 28.05
C GLY A 359 5.64 -16.80 27.77
N PRO A 360 4.66 -16.96 28.68
CA PRO A 360 3.56 -17.89 28.50
C PRO A 360 2.67 -17.49 27.31
N LYS A 361 1.91 -18.45 26.77
CA LYS A 361 0.86 -18.18 25.79
C LYS A 361 -0.34 -17.49 26.43
N PHE A 362 -0.98 -16.59 25.68
CA PHE A 362 -2.21 -15.95 26.12
C PHE A 362 -3.38 -16.94 26.23
N ASN A 363 -4.36 -16.65 27.10
CA ASN A 363 -5.52 -17.51 27.29
C ASN A 363 -6.70 -17.09 26.41
N CYS A 364 -6.74 -17.53 25.15
CA CYS A 364 -7.80 -17.17 24.20
C CYS A 364 -9.21 -17.57 24.68
N THR A 365 -9.35 -18.78 25.24
CA THR A 365 -10.66 -19.33 25.66
C THR A 365 -11.20 -18.75 26.96
N GLY A 366 -10.31 -18.38 27.89
CA GLY A 366 -10.68 -17.76 29.17
C GLY A 366 -10.70 -16.23 29.16
N GLY A 367 -10.31 -15.61 28.03
CA GLY A 367 -10.08 -14.18 27.93
C GLY A 367 -8.60 -13.84 28.09
N PRO A 368 -7.91 -13.32 27.06
CA PRO A 368 -6.52 -12.93 27.17
C PRO A 368 -6.36 -11.75 28.14
N THR A 369 -5.23 -11.74 28.84
CA THR A 369 -4.87 -10.66 29.77
C THR A 369 -4.14 -9.55 29.02
N ASN A 370 -4.58 -8.32 29.20
CA ASN A 370 -3.87 -7.14 28.73
C ASN A 370 -3.15 -6.47 29.91
N ASN A 371 -1.86 -6.78 30.04
CA ASN A 371 -0.96 -6.28 31.09
C ASN A 371 -0.11 -5.08 30.65
N SER A 372 -0.27 -4.57 29.42
CA SER A 372 0.43 -3.37 28.98
C SER A 372 0.15 -2.19 29.91
N PHE A 373 1.19 -1.44 30.25
CA PHE A 373 1.05 -0.20 31.02
C PHE A 373 0.26 0.88 30.26
N ARG A 374 0.04 0.70 28.95
CA ARG A 374 -0.79 1.56 28.09
C ARG A 374 -2.27 1.15 28.10
N ASN A 375 -2.64 0.06 28.74
CA ASN A 375 -4.03 -0.40 28.81
C ASN A 375 -4.89 0.48 29.75
N THR A 376 -5.91 1.11 29.19
CA THR A 376 -6.92 1.88 29.95
C THR A 376 -8.24 1.12 30.13
N GLY A 377 -8.39 -0.03 29.48
CA GLY A 377 -9.56 -0.91 29.48
C GLY A 377 -9.50 -1.98 30.57
N LEU A 378 -10.30 -3.03 30.42
CA LEU A 378 -10.30 -4.18 31.32
C LEU A 378 -8.95 -4.91 31.27
N SER A 379 -8.51 -5.47 32.40
CA SER A 379 -7.28 -6.28 32.46
C SER A 379 -7.45 -7.66 31.82
N THR A 380 -8.67 -8.20 31.82
CA THR A 380 -9.01 -9.48 31.18
C THR A 380 -10.08 -9.22 30.16
N LEU A 381 -9.82 -9.57 28.91
CA LEU A 381 -10.73 -9.35 27.80
C LEU A 381 -11.83 -10.42 27.76
N PRO A 382 -12.94 -10.17 27.04
CA PRO A 382 -13.85 -11.25 26.68
C PRO A 382 -13.10 -12.38 25.94
N PRO A 383 -13.52 -13.66 26.09
CA PRO A 383 -12.96 -14.77 25.33
C PRO A 383 -12.93 -14.49 23.82
N ALA A 384 -11.84 -14.91 23.18
CA ALA A 384 -11.70 -14.81 21.73
C ALA A 384 -12.64 -15.80 21.03
N LYS A 385 -13.29 -15.32 19.95
CA LYS A 385 -14.10 -16.12 19.03
C LYS A 385 -13.22 -16.59 17.88
N SER A 386 -13.48 -17.79 17.37
CA SER A 386 -12.77 -18.33 16.20
C SER A 386 -13.23 -17.63 14.92
N SER A 387 -12.32 -17.51 13.97
CA SER A 387 -12.62 -16.98 12.64
C SER A 387 -13.56 -17.90 11.87
N TRP A 388 -14.25 -17.34 10.88
CA TRP A 388 -15.20 -18.10 10.05
C TRP A 388 -14.48 -18.82 8.90
N ILE A 389 -13.62 -18.10 8.19
CA ILE A 389 -12.68 -18.66 7.21
C ILE A 389 -11.32 -18.04 7.52
N LYS A 390 -10.31 -18.88 7.76
CA LYS A 390 -8.90 -18.47 7.76
C LYS A 390 -8.23 -18.95 6.49
N TYR A 391 -7.24 -18.21 6.02
CA TYR A 391 -6.37 -18.66 4.93
C TYR A 391 -5.02 -17.96 4.99
N GLY A 392 -3.99 -18.59 4.44
CA GLY A 392 -2.62 -18.06 4.46
C GLY A 392 -1.65 -18.88 5.31
N GLY A 393 -0.38 -18.53 5.18
CA GLY A 393 0.78 -19.12 5.85
C GLY A 393 0.83 -20.65 5.88
N ASP A 394 1.33 -21.20 6.98
CA ASP A 394 1.58 -22.64 7.15
C ASP A 394 0.32 -23.50 7.02
N SER A 395 -0.85 -22.90 7.29
CA SER A 395 -2.14 -23.60 7.19
C SER A 395 -2.68 -23.69 5.76
N GLY A 396 -2.10 -22.92 4.84
CA GLY A 396 -2.53 -22.81 3.46
C GLY A 396 -3.86 -22.08 3.30
N SER A 397 -4.40 -22.11 2.09
CA SER A 397 -5.69 -21.51 1.75
C SER A 397 -6.72 -22.57 1.36
N PRO A 398 -8.03 -22.31 1.51
CA PRO A 398 -9.05 -23.07 0.80
C PRO A 398 -8.65 -23.23 -0.68
N PRO A 399 -8.71 -24.43 -1.28
CA PRO A 399 -8.20 -24.65 -2.64
C PRO A 399 -8.75 -23.68 -3.68
N ALA A 400 -10.01 -23.25 -3.53
CA ALA A 400 -10.67 -22.30 -4.42
C ALA A 400 -10.09 -20.88 -4.39
N PHE A 401 -9.36 -20.51 -3.33
CA PHE A 401 -8.70 -19.20 -3.18
C PHE A 401 -7.30 -19.17 -3.81
N GLY A 402 -6.73 -20.33 -4.16
CA GLY A 402 -5.35 -20.43 -4.63
C GLY A 402 -4.32 -20.02 -3.56
N THR A 403 -3.12 -19.64 -3.99
CA THR A 403 -2.00 -19.19 -3.15
C THR A 403 -1.59 -17.76 -3.51
N GLY A 404 -0.78 -17.09 -2.69
CA GLY A 404 -0.27 -15.73 -2.92
C GLY A 404 -0.69 -14.76 -1.81
N SER A 405 -0.83 -13.48 -2.14
CA SER A 405 -1.12 -12.36 -1.22
C SER A 405 -2.24 -12.65 -0.20
N GLU A 406 -2.18 -12.02 0.97
CA GLU A 406 -3.12 -12.21 2.08
C GLU A 406 -3.85 -10.89 2.38
N SER A 407 -4.85 -10.55 1.57
CA SER A 407 -5.53 -9.25 1.60
C SER A 407 -7.05 -9.36 1.48
N PRO A 408 -7.76 -9.87 2.51
CA PRO A 408 -9.20 -10.08 2.45
C PRO A 408 -9.97 -8.76 2.54
N ALA A 409 -11.00 -8.64 1.71
CA ALA A 409 -11.99 -7.57 1.80
C ALA A 409 -13.40 -8.18 1.73
N ALA A 410 -14.25 -7.89 2.73
CA ALA A 410 -15.63 -8.38 2.69
C ALA A 410 -16.42 -7.63 1.62
N GLY A 411 -16.98 -8.37 0.66
CA GLY A 411 -18.00 -7.84 -0.25
C GLY A 411 -19.43 -8.09 0.28
N PRO A 412 -20.46 -7.78 -0.52
CA PRO A 412 -21.84 -7.84 -0.08
C PRO A 412 -22.43 -9.25 -0.09
N VAL A 413 -23.51 -9.44 0.68
CA VAL A 413 -24.42 -10.58 0.54
C VAL A 413 -25.51 -10.23 -0.48
N TYR A 414 -25.71 -11.07 -1.50
CA TYR A 414 -26.80 -10.85 -2.44
C TYR A 414 -28.15 -11.19 -1.79
N ARG A 415 -29.14 -10.32 -1.96
CA ARG A 415 -30.52 -10.56 -1.53
C ARG A 415 -31.46 -10.40 -2.71
N TYR A 416 -32.08 -11.50 -3.13
CA TYR A 416 -32.99 -11.49 -4.26
C TYR A 416 -34.30 -10.81 -3.88
N ASP A 417 -34.73 -9.86 -4.72
CA ASP A 417 -36.01 -9.21 -4.61
C ASP A 417 -36.87 -9.57 -5.85
N PRO A 418 -37.95 -10.35 -5.69
CA PRO A 418 -38.85 -10.68 -6.79
C PRO A 418 -39.59 -9.46 -7.35
N ASP A 419 -39.78 -8.40 -6.55
CA ASP A 419 -40.50 -7.19 -6.94
C ASP A 419 -39.60 -6.17 -7.63
N ASN A 420 -38.28 -6.37 -7.61
CA ASN A 420 -37.34 -5.52 -8.33
C ASN A 420 -37.56 -5.65 -9.85
N PRO A 421 -37.95 -4.58 -10.57
CA PRO A 421 -38.29 -4.66 -11.99
C PRO A 421 -37.07 -4.79 -12.90
N SER A 422 -35.85 -4.68 -12.36
CA SER A 422 -34.61 -4.80 -13.14
C SER A 422 -34.56 -6.13 -13.88
N ALA A 423 -34.29 -6.05 -15.19
CA ALA A 423 -34.07 -7.21 -16.05
C ALA A 423 -32.65 -7.77 -15.94
N THR A 424 -31.71 -7.01 -15.35
CA THR A 424 -30.31 -7.40 -15.18
C THR A 424 -29.95 -7.79 -13.75
N LYS A 425 -30.93 -7.83 -12.84
CA LYS A 425 -30.72 -8.33 -11.47
C LYS A 425 -30.28 -9.78 -11.48
N PHE A 426 -29.47 -10.17 -10.51
CA PHE A 426 -29.04 -11.56 -10.40
C PHE A 426 -30.24 -12.49 -10.09
N PRO A 427 -30.19 -13.76 -10.51
CA PRO A 427 -31.30 -14.68 -10.29
C PRO A 427 -31.40 -15.11 -8.82
N GLN A 428 -32.57 -15.62 -8.43
CA GLN A 428 -32.86 -16.08 -7.07
C GLN A 428 -31.86 -17.13 -6.55
N SER A 429 -31.18 -17.87 -7.43
CA SER A 429 -30.16 -18.85 -7.05
C SER A 429 -28.98 -18.25 -6.27
N PHE A 430 -28.72 -16.95 -6.40
CA PHE A 430 -27.67 -16.24 -5.65
C PHE A 430 -28.14 -15.76 -4.26
N ASP A 431 -29.43 -15.87 -3.91
CA ASP A 431 -29.96 -15.31 -2.68
C ASP A 431 -29.23 -15.86 -1.44
N GLY A 432 -28.69 -14.95 -0.62
CA GLY A 432 -27.92 -15.24 0.57
C GLY A 432 -26.46 -15.62 0.36
N GLN A 433 -25.94 -15.58 -0.87
CA GLN A 433 -24.52 -15.82 -1.12
C GLN A 433 -23.68 -14.59 -0.74
N PHE A 434 -22.56 -14.83 -0.06
CA PHE A 434 -21.58 -13.81 0.31
C PHE A 434 -20.50 -13.68 -0.76
N PHE A 435 -20.28 -12.49 -1.31
CA PHE A 435 -19.26 -12.25 -2.31
C PHE A 435 -17.95 -11.86 -1.62
N ALA A 436 -17.13 -12.85 -1.30
CA ALA A 436 -15.79 -12.59 -0.77
C ALA A 436 -14.91 -11.95 -1.85
N THR A 437 -14.11 -10.96 -1.47
CA THR A 437 -13.19 -10.28 -2.39
C THR A 437 -11.78 -10.28 -1.82
N GLU A 438 -10.79 -10.22 -2.70
CA GLU A 438 -9.39 -10.25 -2.31
C GLU A 438 -8.61 -9.27 -3.18
N PHE A 439 -7.90 -8.36 -2.51
CA PHE A 439 -7.21 -7.25 -3.15
C PHE A 439 -5.96 -7.70 -3.93
N GLY A 440 -5.00 -8.38 -3.27
CA GLY A 440 -3.68 -8.68 -3.82
C GLY A 440 -3.58 -9.91 -4.73
N ARG A 441 -4.63 -10.73 -4.82
CA ARG A 441 -4.84 -11.85 -5.76
C ARG A 441 -5.93 -11.51 -6.78
N GLY A 442 -6.66 -10.41 -6.58
CA GLY A 442 -7.56 -9.82 -7.56
C GLY A 442 -8.77 -10.69 -7.91
N TRP A 443 -9.35 -11.42 -6.95
CA TRP A 443 -10.48 -12.30 -7.21
C TRP A 443 -11.77 -11.90 -6.49
N ILE A 444 -12.88 -12.43 -7.01
CA ILE A 444 -14.21 -12.40 -6.39
C ILE A 444 -14.69 -13.85 -6.30
N LYS A 445 -15.09 -14.28 -5.10
CA LYS A 445 -15.51 -15.65 -4.80
C LYS A 445 -16.86 -15.63 -4.08
N PRO A 446 -17.96 -15.93 -4.76
CA PRO A 446 -19.25 -16.16 -4.14
C PRO A 446 -19.17 -17.40 -3.25
N ILE A 447 -19.55 -17.26 -1.99
CA ILE A 447 -19.54 -18.30 -0.99
C ILE A 447 -20.98 -18.60 -0.61
N HIS A 448 -21.39 -19.84 -0.88
CA HIS A 448 -22.65 -20.38 -0.40
C HIS A 448 -22.58 -20.61 1.10
N LEU A 449 -23.68 -20.35 1.82
CA LEU A 449 -23.77 -20.61 3.26
C LEU A 449 -24.54 -21.90 3.50
N ASN A 450 -23.92 -22.83 4.24
CA ASN A 450 -24.64 -23.98 4.75
C ASN A 450 -25.72 -23.53 5.76
N PRO A 451 -26.76 -24.34 6.04
CA PRO A 451 -27.82 -23.97 6.98
C PRO A 451 -27.35 -23.64 8.40
N ASP A 452 -26.20 -24.18 8.83
CA ASP A 452 -25.58 -23.88 10.12
C ASP A 452 -24.71 -22.61 10.11
N GLY A 453 -24.61 -21.94 8.96
CA GLY A 453 -23.80 -20.75 8.75
C GLY A 453 -22.32 -21.03 8.47
N SER A 454 -21.89 -22.29 8.33
CA SER A 454 -20.55 -22.63 7.87
C SER A 454 -20.38 -22.33 6.37
N PRO A 455 -19.14 -22.12 5.87
CA PRO A 455 -18.88 -21.93 4.46
C PRO A 455 -19.24 -23.21 3.68
N GLY A 456 -20.08 -23.08 2.66
CA GLY A 456 -20.41 -24.11 1.68
C GLY A 456 -19.51 -24.05 0.46
N THR A 457 -20.08 -24.23 -0.72
CA THR A 457 -19.34 -24.12 -1.99
C THR A 457 -18.77 -22.71 -2.18
N ILE A 458 -17.51 -22.65 -2.63
CA ILE A 458 -16.79 -21.43 -2.99
C ILE A 458 -16.64 -21.41 -4.51
N ASP A 459 -17.40 -20.55 -5.18
CA ASP A 459 -17.44 -20.44 -6.63
C ASP A 459 -16.48 -19.37 -7.14
N SER A 460 -16.23 -19.37 -8.46
CA SER A 460 -15.50 -18.28 -9.12
C SER A 460 -16.48 -17.38 -9.87
N PHE A 461 -16.31 -16.07 -9.72
CA PHE A 461 -17.10 -15.08 -10.45
C PHE A 461 -16.33 -14.61 -11.70
N PRO A 462 -17.00 -14.33 -12.84
CA PRO A 462 -16.35 -13.93 -14.09
C PRO A 462 -15.85 -12.47 -14.07
N TRP A 463 -14.93 -12.19 -13.15
CA TRP A 463 -14.28 -10.91 -12.95
C TRP A 463 -13.02 -10.78 -13.81
N VAL A 464 -12.85 -9.64 -14.48
CA VAL A 464 -11.61 -9.28 -15.16
C VAL A 464 -11.19 -7.87 -14.73
N GLY A 465 -10.15 -7.77 -13.93
CA GLY A 465 -9.54 -6.51 -13.54
C GLY A 465 -8.23 -6.73 -12.80
N LYS A 466 -7.89 -5.83 -11.87
CA LYS A 466 -6.61 -5.87 -11.15
C LYS A 466 -6.78 -6.18 -9.67
N GLN A 467 -7.36 -5.25 -8.92
CA GLN A 467 -7.38 -5.31 -7.46
C GLN A 467 -8.72 -4.81 -6.94
N VAL A 468 -9.49 -5.70 -6.32
CA VAL A 468 -10.82 -5.35 -5.81
C VAL A 468 -10.69 -4.51 -4.55
N MET A 469 -11.10 -3.25 -4.62
CA MET A 469 -11.01 -2.29 -3.51
C MET A 469 -12.29 -2.21 -2.68
N ASP A 470 -13.44 -2.20 -3.34
CA ASP A 470 -14.75 -2.10 -2.70
C ASP A 470 -15.84 -2.65 -3.62
N SER A 471 -16.98 -3.08 -3.06
CA SER A 471 -18.10 -3.62 -3.84
C SER A 471 -19.45 -3.50 -3.14
N ALA A 472 -20.52 -3.36 -3.90
CA ALA A 472 -21.88 -3.32 -3.37
C ALA A 472 -22.91 -3.82 -4.39
N PHE A 473 -24.05 -4.34 -3.92
CA PHE A 473 -25.22 -4.51 -4.79
C PHE A 473 -26.03 -3.21 -4.86
N GLY A 474 -26.37 -2.80 -6.08
CA GLY A 474 -27.22 -1.65 -6.33
C GLY A 474 -28.72 -1.93 -6.14
N PRO A 475 -29.57 -0.88 -6.15
CA PRO A 475 -31.02 -1.04 -6.05
C PRO A 475 -31.64 -1.78 -7.24
N ASP A 476 -30.91 -1.91 -8.35
CA ASP A 476 -31.27 -2.68 -9.54
C ASP A 476 -30.85 -4.15 -9.46
N GLY A 477 -30.29 -4.59 -8.33
CA GLY A 477 -29.83 -5.97 -8.12
C GLY A 477 -28.60 -6.35 -8.96
N ALA A 478 -27.91 -5.36 -9.55
CA ALA A 478 -26.63 -5.50 -10.20
C ALA A 478 -25.48 -5.35 -9.19
N TYR A 479 -24.34 -5.97 -9.48
CA TYR A 479 -23.16 -5.92 -8.61
C TYR A 479 -22.18 -4.85 -9.06
N TYR A 480 -21.85 -3.89 -8.20
CA TYR A 480 -20.94 -2.79 -8.47
C TYR A 480 -19.60 -3.03 -7.79
N LEU A 481 -18.53 -2.64 -8.46
CA LEU A 481 -17.17 -2.98 -8.06
C LEU A 481 -16.21 -1.84 -8.36
N LEU A 482 -15.38 -1.50 -7.38
CA LEU A 482 -14.28 -0.55 -7.50
C LEU A 482 -12.97 -1.33 -7.66
N ASP A 483 -12.29 -1.10 -8.79
CA ASP A 483 -10.96 -1.64 -9.08
C ASP A 483 -9.92 -0.57 -8.76
N TYR A 484 -8.98 -0.90 -7.87
CA TYR A 484 -7.89 -0.02 -7.50
C TYR A 484 -6.93 0.24 -8.64
N GLY A 485 -6.75 -0.74 -9.54
CA GLY A 485 -5.70 -0.73 -10.54
C GLY A 485 -4.41 -1.40 -10.04
N THR A 486 -3.26 -0.90 -10.50
CA THR A 486 -1.93 -1.40 -10.12
C THR A 486 -0.97 -0.27 -9.70
N GLY A 487 -1.49 0.94 -9.52
CA GLY A 487 -0.72 2.06 -9.01
C GLY A 487 -0.38 1.86 -7.52
N TYR A 488 0.69 2.48 -7.05
CA TYR A 488 1.07 2.44 -5.63
C TYR A 488 0.74 3.77 -4.99
N TYR A 489 -0.18 3.79 -4.02
CA TYR A 489 -0.68 5.02 -3.39
C TYR A 489 -1.19 6.07 -4.39
N ASN A 490 -1.68 5.60 -5.53
CA ASN A 490 -2.25 6.39 -6.60
C ASN A 490 -3.12 5.48 -7.48
N GLY A 491 -4.09 6.06 -8.18
CA GLY A 491 -4.71 5.35 -9.30
C GLY A 491 -3.77 5.23 -10.49
N ASP A 492 -4.13 4.39 -11.44
CA ASP A 492 -3.45 4.25 -12.72
C ASP A 492 -4.47 4.12 -13.88
N ALA A 493 -4.02 3.67 -15.05
CA ALA A 493 -4.89 3.44 -16.21
C ALA A 493 -5.87 2.25 -16.02
N ASN A 494 -5.62 1.38 -15.04
CA ASN A 494 -6.44 0.22 -14.72
C ASN A 494 -7.51 0.53 -13.66
N SER A 495 -7.29 1.52 -12.79
CA SER A 495 -8.30 1.97 -11.82
C SER A 495 -9.63 2.23 -12.51
N ALA A 496 -10.71 1.64 -12.00
CA ALA A 496 -11.99 1.67 -12.69
C ALA A 496 -13.17 1.40 -11.77
N LEU A 497 -14.36 1.79 -12.23
CA LEU A 497 -15.64 1.43 -11.65
C LEU A 497 -16.39 0.53 -12.63
N TYR A 498 -16.87 -0.61 -12.16
CA TYR A 498 -17.65 -1.55 -12.96
C TYR A 498 -19.03 -1.83 -12.36
N ARG A 499 -19.96 -2.23 -13.23
CA ARG A 499 -21.24 -2.86 -12.89
C ARG A 499 -21.33 -4.22 -13.58
N PHE A 500 -21.82 -5.23 -12.88
CA PHE A 500 -22.10 -6.55 -13.42
C PHE A 500 -23.59 -6.74 -13.57
N ASP A 501 -24.02 -6.92 -14.81
CA ASP A 501 -25.39 -7.20 -15.20
C ASP A 501 -25.55 -8.71 -15.46
N HIS A 502 -26.62 -9.32 -14.96
CA HIS A 502 -27.00 -10.67 -15.36
C HIS A 502 -27.89 -10.61 -16.61
N VAL A 503 -27.32 -11.00 -17.76
CA VAL A 503 -27.96 -10.92 -19.09
C VAL A 503 -28.54 -12.26 -19.56
N GLY A 504 -28.21 -13.38 -18.91
CA GLY A 504 -28.75 -14.71 -19.22
C GLY A 504 -28.56 -15.13 -20.69
N GLY A 505 -27.42 -14.78 -21.29
CA GLY A 505 -27.11 -15.04 -22.70
C GLY A 505 -27.84 -14.13 -23.72
N GLY A 506 -28.51 -13.08 -23.26
CA GLY A 506 -29.12 -12.05 -24.12
C GLY A 506 -28.10 -11.11 -24.79
N ASN A 507 -28.60 -10.13 -25.53
CA ASN A 507 -27.78 -9.09 -26.16
C ASN A 507 -26.97 -8.32 -25.10
N ARG A 508 -25.66 -8.23 -25.25
CA ARG A 508 -24.79 -7.54 -24.30
C ARG A 508 -24.59 -6.11 -24.75
N ALA A 509 -24.55 -5.17 -23.81
CA ALA A 509 -24.26 -3.79 -24.15
C ALA A 509 -22.87 -3.68 -24.79
N PRO A 510 -22.67 -2.80 -25.79
CA PRO A 510 -21.35 -2.58 -26.35
C PRO A 510 -20.39 -2.00 -25.30
N VAL A 511 -19.11 -2.32 -25.41
CA VAL A 511 -18.05 -1.77 -24.58
C VAL A 511 -17.56 -0.48 -25.21
N ALA A 512 -17.76 0.65 -24.54
CA ALA A 512 -17.27 1.94 -24.99
C ALA A 512 -15.81 2.15 -24.54
N ARG A 513 -14.99 2.75 -25.42
CA ARG A 513 -13.64 3.23 -25.11
C ARG A 513 -13.47 4.64 -25.67
N ALA A 514 -13.14 5.59 -24.81
CA ALA A 514 -12.85 6.96 -25.19
C ALA A 514 -11.42 7.33 -24.78
N SER A 515 -10.74 8.11 -25.62
CA SER A 515 -9.50 8.78 -25.24
C SER A 515 -9.43 10.17 -25.87
N ALA A 516 -8.56 11.01 -25.30
CA ALA A 516 -8.25 12.34 -25.80
C ALA A 516 -6.73 12.49 -25.96
N ASP A 517 -6.28 13.24 -26.97
CA ASP A 517 -4.86 13.55 -27.17
C ASP A 517 -4.30 14.51 -26.11
N ARG A 518 -5.17 15.28 -25.45
CA ARG A 518 -4.86 16.09 -24.27
C ARG A 518 -6.10 16.28 -23.40
N THR A 519 -5.89 16.31 -22.09
CA THR A 519 -6.94 16.47 -21.07
C THR A 519 -6.80 17.77 -20.28
N SER A 520 -5.78 18.58 -20.56
CA SER A 520 -5.58 19.88 -19.91
C SER A 520 -4.88 20.88 -20.85
N GLY A 521 -5.04 22.18 -20.61
CA GLY A 521 -4.30 23.24 -21.30
C GLY A 521 -5.05 24.57 -21.36
N PRO A 522 -4.42 25.66 -21.86
CA PRO A 522 -5.02 26.99 -21.91
C PRO A 522 -6.15 27.08 -22.93
N ALA A 523 -7.12 27.98 -22.70
CA ALA A 523 -8.12 28.32 -23.71
C ALA A 523 -7.51 29.21 -24.83
N PRO A 524 -7.89 29.01 -26.11
CA PRO A 524 -8.73 27.92 -26.60
C PRO A 524 -7.97 26.59 -26.67
N LEU A 525 -8.58 25.52 -26.15
CA LEU A 525 -8.02 24.17 -26.16
C LEU A 525 -8.71 23.32 -27.22
N THR A 526 -7.98 22.95 -28.27
CA THR A 526 -8.44 21.95 -29.25
C THR A 526 -8.07 20.55 -28.77
N VAL A 527 -9.02 19.62 -28.79
CA VAL A 527 -8.88 18.23 -28.35
C VAL A 527 -9.34 17.30 -29.47
N ASN A 528 -8.54 16.27 -29.77
CA ASN A 528 -8.90 15.19 -30.66
C ASN A 528 -9.33 13.99 -29.83
N PHE A 529 -10.59 13.59 -30.00
CA PHE A 529 -11.16 12.44 -29.32
C PHE A 529 -11.08 11.20 -30.20
N SER A 530 -10.93 10.04 -29.56
CA SER A 530 -10.89 8.73 -30.21
C SER A 530 -11.85 7.76 -29.54
N SER A 531 -12.52 6.95 -30.36
CA SER A 531 -13.35 5.81 -29.89
C SER A 531 -12.65 4.46 -30.04
N ALA A 532 -11.34 4.47 -30.33
CA ALA A 532 -10.56 3.26 -30.59
C ALA A 532 -10.63 2.27 -29.41
N GLY A 533 -10.86 0.99 -29.73
CA GLY A 533 -11.06 -0.08 -28.75
C GLY A 533 -12.51 -0.30 -28.34
N SER A 534 -13.46 0.54 -28.78
CA SER A 534 -14.89 0.27 -28.58
C SER A 534 -15.31 -0.95 -29.39
N SER A 535 -16.11 -1.84 -28.81
CA SER A 535 -16.51 -3.09 -29.44
C SER A 535 -17.90 -3.53 -28.99
N ASP A 536 -18.59 -4.28 -29.86
CA ASP A 536 -19.79 -5.00 -29.51
C ASP A 536 -19.43 -6.46 -29.18
N PRO A 537 -19.86 -7.03 -28.03
CA PRO A 537 -19.56 -8.43 -27.69
C PRO A 537 -20.08 -9.44 -28.73
N GLU A 538 -21.12 -9.10 -29.48
CA GLU A 538 -21.68 -9.90 -30.57
C GLU A 538 -21.05 -9.58 -31.95
N GLY A 539 -20.09 -8.64 -32.01
CA GLY A 539 -19.41 -8.23 -33.24
C GLY A 539 -20.23 -7.34 -34.17
N GLY A 540 -21.34 -6.78 -33.68
CA GLY A 540 -22.18 -5.81 -34.37
C GLY A 540 -21.47 -4.49 -34.71
N THR A 541 -21.94 -3.83 -35.76
CA THR A 541 -21.43 -2.50 -36.15
C THR A 541 -21.96 -1.43 -35.19
N LEU A 542 -21.05 -0.65 -34.61
CA LEU A 542 -21.39 0.40 -33.65
C LEU A 542 -21.77 1.72 -34.33
N THR A 543 -22.69 2.44 -33.70
CA THR A 543 -22.93 3.88 -33.95
C THR A 543 -22.44 4.71 -32.78
N TYR A 544 -22.01 5.95 -33.05
CA TYR A 544 -21.30 6.79 -32.08
C TYR A 544 -22.07 8.09 -31.81
N SER A 545 -22.07 8.53 -30.56
CA SER A 545 -22.55 9.84 -30.15
C SER A 545 -21.62 10.41 -29.09
N TRP A 546 -21.15 11.62 -29.31
CA TRP A 546 -20.33 12.38 -28.37
C TRP A 546 -21.11 13.56 -27.83
N ALA A 547 -21.06 13.78 -26.52
CA ALA A 547 -21.51 15.00 -25.86
C ALA A 547 -20.31 15.64 -25.16
N PHE A 548 -19.95 16.88 -25.50
CA PHE A 548 -18.68 17.50 -25.05
C PHE A 548 -18.77 18.25 -23.72
N GLY A 549 -19.91 18.17 -23.02
CA GLY A 549 -20.09 18.86 -21.73
C GLY A 549 -20.32 20.38 -21.82
N ASP A 550 -20.23 20.98 -23.01
CA ASP A 550 -20.52 22.40 -23.26
C ASP A 550 -21.84 22.65 -24.02
N GLY A 551 -22.67 21.61 -24.11
CA GLY A 551 -23.93 21.60 -24.87
C GLY A 551 -23.79 21.23 -26.35
N THR A 552 -22.57 21.08 -26.87
CA THR A 552 -22.35 20.61 -28.25
C THR A 552 -22.16 19.10 -28.34
N THR A 553 -22.43 18.53 -29.52
CA THR A 553 -22.40 17.08 -29.77
C THR A 553 -21.76 16.71 -31.12
N SER A 554 -21.37 15.45 -31.30
CA SER A 554 -20.93 14.89 -32.59
C SER A 554 -21.40 13.44 -32.76
N THR A 555 -21.53 12.98 -34.00
CA THR A 555 -21.77 11.55 -34.34
C THR A 555 -20.57 10.91 -35.04
N ALA A 556 -19.47 11.65 -35.22
CA ALA A 556 -18.25 11.08 -35.75
C ALA A 556 -17.61 10.14 -34.72
N ALA A 557 -17.02 9.04 -35.18
CA ALA A 557 -16.31 8.10 -34.29
C ALA A 557 -15.13 8.78 -33.57
N ASN A 558 -14.39 9.65 -34.26
CA ASN A 558 -13.20 10.35 -33.76
C ASN A 558 -13.29 11.86 -34.04
N PRO A 559 -14.06 12.64 -33.26
CA PRO A 559 -14.27 14.06 -33.52
C PRO A 559 -13.13 14.94 -32.98
N THR A 560 -12.97 16.12 -33.58
CA THR A 560 -12.15 17.21 -33.03
C THR A 560 -13.07 18.27 -32.41
N LYS A 561 -12.73 18.75 -31.21
CA LYS A 561 -13.50 19.77 -30.48
C LYS A 561 -12.57 20.86 -29.94
N THR A 562 -12.96 22.12 -30.10
CA THR A 562 -12.29 23.26 -29.48
C THR A 562 -13.14 23.84 -28.36
N TYR A 563 -12.58 23.90 -27.15
CA TYR A 563 -13.16 24.58 -25.99
C TYR A 563 -12.59 25.99 -25.90
N THR A 564 -13.45 27.01 -25.96
CA THR A 564 -13.03 28.42 -26.01
C THR A 564 -13.06 29.11 -24.64
N ALA A 565 -13.76 28.54 -23.66
CA ALA A 565 -13.87 29.08 -22.32
C ALA A 565 -13.17 28.17 -21.30
N ASN A 566 -12.52 28.78 -20.30
CA ASN A 566 -11.96 28.05 -19.18
C ASN A 566 -13.05 27.29 -18.42
N GLY A 567 -12.73 26.10 -17.92
CA GLY A 567 -13.65 25.25 -17.19
C GLY A 567 -13.29 23.78 -17.28
N ALA A 568 -13.94 22.96 -16.45
CA ALA A 568 -13.87 21.51 -16.55
C ALA A 568 -15.03 20.99 -17.40
N TYR A 569 -14.74 20.19 -18.42
CA TYR A 569 -15.70 19.58 -19.32
C TYR A 569 -15.62 18.06 -19.25
N THR A 570 -16.76 17.39 -19.30
CA THR A 570 -16.85 15.93 -19.41
C THR A 570 -17.31 15.58 -20.83
N ALA A 571 -16.41 15.02 -21.62
CA ALA A 571 -16.71 14.54 -22.96
C ALA A 571 -17.13 13.06 -22.90
N THR A 572 -18.40 12.80 -23.14
CA THR A 572 -19.00 11.46 -23.06
C THR A 572 -19.14 10.85 -24.44
N LEU A 573 -18.56 9.66 -24.63
CA LEU A 573 -18.85 8.79 -25.76
C LEU A 573 -19.97 7.83 -25.37
N THR A 574 -20.98 7.73 -26.23
CA THR A 574 -21.99 6.66 -26.21
C THR A 574 -21.88 5.87 -27.50
N VAL A 575 -21.70 4.56 -27.39
CA VAL A 575 -21.77 3.62 -28.51
C VAL A 575 -23.04 2.81 -28.42
N ARG A 576 -23.64 2.51 -29.58
CA ARG A 576 -24.87 1.74 -29.69
C ARG A 576 -24.70 0.61 -30.70
N ASP A 577 -25.11 -0.59 -30.31
CA ASP A 577 -25.12 -1.77 -31.17
C ASP A 577 -26.35 -1.80 -32.11
N PRO A 578 -26.40 -2.72 -33.09
CA PRO A 578 -27.55 -2.87 -33.99
C PRO A 578 -28.88 -3.25 -33.31
N GLN A 579 -28.82 -3.88 -32.15
CA GLN A 579 -29.95 -4.38 -31.36
C GLN A 579 -30.53 -3.31 -30.41
N GLY A 580 -29.84 -2.18 -30.29
CA GLY A 580 -30.25 -1.02 -29.53
C GLY A 580 -29.66 -0.91 -28.12
N ALA A 581 -28.79 -1.83 -27.67
CA ALA A 581 -28.09 -1.64 -26.40
C ALA A 581 -26.97 -0.60 -26.54
N THR A 582 -26.62 0.03 -25.42
CA THR A 582 -25.66 1.13 -25.37
C THR A 582 -24.64 0.96 -24.28
N GLY A 583 -23.40 1.34 -24.58
CA GLY A 583 -22.33 1.53 -23.61
C GLY A 583 -21.82 2.96 -23.68
N SER A 584 -21.37 3.48 -22.55
CA SER A 584 -20.91 4.86 -22.45
C SER A 584 -19.66 4.96 -21.58
N THR A 585 -18.82 5.95 -21.87
CA THR A 585 -17.57 6.24 -21.13
C THR A 585 -17.24 7.72 -21.32
N SER A 586 -16.44 8.29 -20.42
CA SER A 586 -16.19 9.73 -20.40
C SER A 586 -14.69 10.06 -20.32
N VAL A 587 -14.33 11.24 -20.80
CA VAL A 587 -13.00 11.85 -20.61
C VAL A 587 -13.18 13.25 -20.03
N THR A 588 -12.47 13.54 -18.93
CA THR A 588 -12.47 14.88 -18.33
C THR A 588 -11.41 15.76 -18.98
N VAL A 589 -11.78 17.00 -19.33
CA VAL A 589 -10.92 18.01 -19.94
C VAL A 589 -10.91 19.29 -19.09
N SER A 590 -9.75 19.68 -18.56
CA SER A 590 -9.54 20.92 -17.82
C SER A 590 -9.01 22.04 -18.73
N VAL A 591 -9.81 23.07 -18.97
CA VAL A 591 -9.45 24.18 -19.85
C VAL A 591 -9.11 25.41 -19.02
N GLY A 592 -7.95 26.01 -19.29
CA GLY A 592 -7.41 27.18 -18.59
C GLY A 592 -6.25 26.87 -17.65
N ASN A 593 -5.93 25.60 -17.43
CA ASN A 593 -4.79 25.14 -16.63
C ASN A 593 -4.16 23.91 -17.29
N THR A 594 -2.83 23.77 -17.26
CA THR A 594 -2.11 22.61 -17.80
C THR A 594 -1.63 21.75 -16.64
N ALA A 595 -1.82 20.43 -16.70
CA ALA A 595 -1.26 19.55 -15.67
C ALA A 595 0.28 19.68 -15.62
N PRO A 596 0.90 19.70 -14.42
CA PRO A 596 2.33 19.88 -14.29
C PRO A 596 3.08 18.67 -14.84
N THR A 597 4.28 18.88 -15.39
CA THR A 597 5.18 17.78 -15.76
C THR A 597 6.16 17.54 -14.63
N VAL A 598 6.09 16.36 -14.01
CA VAL A 598 7.01 15.93 -12.95
C VAL A 598 7.97 14.89 -13.52
N THR A 599 9.28 15.10 -13.37
CA THR A 599 10.30 14.16 -13.83
C THR A 599 11.23 13.78 -12.69
N VAL A 600 11.34 12.48 -12.41
CA VAL A 600 12.36 11.95 -11.50
C VAL A 600 13.67 11.79 -12.28
N THR A 601 14.64 12.66 -11.98
CA THR A 601 15.98 12.58 -12.60
C THR A 601 16.89 11.57 -11.90
N ALA A 602 16.72 11.41 -10.59
CA ALA A 602 17.35 10.37 -9.78
C ALA A 602 16.43 9.98 -8.61
N PRO A 603 16.43 8.71 -8.17
CA PRO A 603 17.10 7.57 -8.81
C PRO A 603 16.42 7.21 -10.15
N SER A 604 17.13 6.55 -11.07
CA SER A 604 16.55 6.14 -12.36
C SER A 604 15.68 4.88 -12.20
N ASN A 605 14.64 4.73 -13.03
CA ASN A 605 13.81 3.52 -13.02
C ASN A 605 14.65 2.24 -13.24
N GLY A 606 14.40 1.21 -12.46
CA GLY A 606 15.14 -0.05 -12.43
C GLY A 606 16.50 -0.01 -11.71
N SER A 607 16.90 1.11 -11.08
CA SER A 607 18.18 1.18 -10.37
C SER A 607 18.26 0.15 -9.24
N LEU A 608 19.47 -0.35 -8.96
CA LEU A 608 19.68 -1.33 -7.90
C LEU A 608 19.78 -0.68 -6.52
N PHE A 609 19.19 -1.31 -5.50
CA PHE A 609 19.33 -0.93 -4.10
C PHE A 609 19.57 -2.14 -3.19
N SER A 610 20.03 -1.85 -1.98
CA SER A 610 20.02 -2.73 -0.82
C SER A 610 19.24 -2.06 0.31
N PHE A 611 18.57 -2.86 1.14
CA PHE A 611 17.99 -2.35 2.39
C PHE A 611 19.08 -1.71 3.27
N GLY A 612 18.76 -0.57 3.88
CA GLY A 612 19.72 0.30 4.57
C GLY A 612 20.42 1.32 3.67
N ASP A 613 20.30 1.23 2.34
CA ASP A 613 20.86 2.24 1.43
C ASP A 613 20.18 3.59 1.66
N THR A 614 20.97 4.67 1.64
CA THR A 614 20.45 6.04 1.54
C THR A 614 20.47 6.47 0.08
N VAL A 615 19.29 6.55 -0.53
CA VAL A 615 19.10 6.80 -1.95
C VAL A 615 18.84 8.30 -2.17
N PRO A 616 19.75 9.02 -2.84
CA PRO A 616 19.51 10.42 -3.18
C PRO A 616 18.45 10.52 -4.28
N PHE A 617 17.63 11.58 -4.21
CA PHE A 617 16.66 11.90 -5.24
C PHE A 617 16.81 13.32 -5.77
N SER A 618 16.39 13.51 -7.02
CA SER A 618 16.32 14.80 -7.70
C SER A 618 15.13 14.82 -8.65
N ILE A 619 14.32 15.86 -8.57
CA ILE A 619 13.05 16.02 -9.27
C ILE A 619 13.08 17.35 -10.01
N THR A 620 12.65 17.33 -11.27
CA THR A 620 12.36 18.54 -12.03
C THR A 620 10.87 18.63 -12.26
N VAL A 621 10.30 19.79 -11.96
CA VAL A 621 8.89 20.10 -12.23
C VAL A 621 8.83 21.28 -13.19
N THR A 622 7.96 21.20 -14.19
CA THR A 622 7.64 22.33 -15.07
C THR A 622 6.14 22.46 -15.19
N ASP A 623 5.66 23.69 -15.06
CA ASP A 623 4.26 24.05 -15.19
C ASP A 623 4.17 25.38 -15.96
N PRO A 624 3.42 25.46 -17.08
CA PRO A 624 3.35 26.69 -17.87
C PRO A 624 2.72 27.87 -17.13
N GLU A 625 1.83 27.61 -16.18
CA GLU A 625 1.03 28.62 -15.47
C GLU A 625 1.64 29.06 -14.12
N ASP A 626 2.37 28.18 -13.42
CA ASP A 626 2.91 28.43 -12.07
C ASP A 626 4.28 29.14 -12.04
N GLY A 627 4.91 29.40 -13.19
CA GLY A 627 6.19 30.10 -13.25
C GLY A 627 7.34 29.35 -12.55
N THR A 628 7.95 29.95 -11.50
CA THR A 628 9.02 29.28 -10.74
C THR A 628 8.42 28.34 -9.71
N ILE A 629 8.74 27.05 -9.82
CA ILE A 629 8.22 26.03 -8.91
C ILE A 629 8.80 26.20 -7.50
N ASP A 630 7.90 26.18 -6.50
CA ASP A 630 8.25 26.10 -5.09
C ASP A 630 8.60 24.66 -4.71
N CYS A 631 9.89 24.36 -4.60
CA CYS A 631 10.39 23.04 -4.23
C CYS A 631 9.88 22.54 -2.86
N ALA A 632 9.39 23.42 -1.97
CA ALA A 632 8.81 22.97 -0.70
C ALA A 632 7.48 22.22 -0.89
N LYS A 633 6.82 22.39 -2.04
CA LYS A 633 5.56 21.71 -2.40
C LYS A 633 5.77 20.43 -3.22
N VAL A 634 6.98 20.18 -3.70
CA VAL A 634 7.34 18.93 -4.38
C VAL A 634 7.59 17.88 -3.30
N LYS A 635 7.02 16.69 -3.46
CA LYS A 635 7.14 15.61 -2.49
C LYS A 635 7.68 14.35 -3.16
N MET A 636 8.61 13.69 -2.49
CA MET A 636 9.11 12.36 -2.83
C MET A 636 8.61 11.39 -1.76
N ASN A 637 7.85 10.38 -2.18
CA ASN A 637 7.40 9.29 -1.33
C ASN A 637 8.25 8.05 -1.63
N TYR A 638 8.65 7.34 -0.57
CA TYR A 638 9.17 5.99 -0.66
C TYR A 638 8.06 5.00 -0.28
N VAL A 639 7.75 4.12 -1.22
CA VAL A 639 6.81 3.02 -1.03
C VAL A 639 7.59 1.70 -1.09
N LEU A 640 7.50 0.91 -0.02
CA LEU A 640 7.92 -0.48 -0.01
C LEU A 640 6.86 -1.28 -0.78
N GLY A 641 7.15 -1.61 -2.03
CA GLY A 641 6.31 -2.49 -2.82
C GLY A 641 6.60 -3.93 -2.49
N HIS A 642 5.56 -4.74 -2.34
CA HIS A 642 5.69 -6.19 -2.27
C HIS A 642 4.51 -6.90 -2.91
N ASP A 643 4.85 -7.96 -3.64
CA ASP A 643 3.94 -8.69 -4.54
C ASP A 643 3.19 -7.78 -5.51
N GLN A 644 1.97 -7.38 -5.13
CA GLN A 644 1.06 -6.56 -5.96
C GLN A 644 0.65 -5.25 -5.28
N HIS A 645 1.09 -4.97 -4.05
CA HIS A 645 0.73 -3.75 -3.33
C HIS A 645 1.96 -3.12 -2.70
N GLY A 646 1.79 -2.06 -1.92
CA GLY A 646 2.90 -1.50 -1.18
C GLY A 646 2.45 -0.72 0.03
N HIS A 647 3.43 -0.35 0.84
CA HIS A 647 3.27 0.51 2.00
C HIS A 647 4.10 1.76 1.81
N GLN A 648 3.52 2.94 1.94
CA GLN A 648 4.28 4.18 1.99
C GLN A 648 4.94 4.21 3.37
N ILE A 649 6.27 4.28 3.39
CA ILE A 649 7.06 4.12 4.63
C ILE A 649 7.74 5.43 5.02
N ALA A 650 8.13 6.24 4.03
CA ALA A 650 8.83 7.49 4.28
C ALA A 650 8.47 8.51 3.21
N SER A 651 8.60 9.79 3.56
CA SER A 651 8.44 10.88 2.59
C SER A 651 9.32 12.07 2.91
N GLN A 652 9.68 12.82 1.86
CA GLN A 652 10.44 14.06 2.01
C GLN A 652 9.98 15.11 0.99
N ASN A 653 9.78 16.34 1.45
CA ASN A 653 9.54 17.48 0.57
C ASN A 653 10.86 18.07 0.06
N GLY A 654 10.87 18.50 -1.21
CA GLY A 654 12.02 19.10 -1.87
C GLY A 654 12.16 18.65 -3.32
N CYS A 655 12.77 19.48 -4.17
CA CYS A 655 13.21 19.05 -5.49
C CYS A 655 14.46 18.15 -5.44
N SER A 656 15.15 18.08 -4.30
CA SER A 656 16.26 17.16 -4.06
C SER A 656 16.35 16.79 -2.59
N GLY A 657 16.93 15.63 -2.30
CA GLY A 657 17.03 15.08 -0.95
C GLY A 657 17.59 13.66 -0.97
N ALA A 658 17.37 12.92 0.10
CA ALA A 658 17.72 11.50 0.16
C ALA A 658 16.81 10.76 1.13
N ILE A 659 16.35 9.58 0.73
CA ILE A 659 15.55 8.69 1.57
C ILE A 659 16.41 7.48 1.93
N THR A 660 16.50 7.17 3.22
CA THR A 660 17.08 5.92 3.70
C THR A 660 16.01 4.83 3.61
N ILE A 661 16.30 3.79 2.83
CA ILE A 661 15.45 2.60 2.73
C ILE A 661 15.64 1.82 4.04
N PRO A 662 14.60 1.66 4.89
CA PRO A 662 14.72 0.95 6.15
C PRO A 662 15.19 -0.48 5.94
N VAL A 663 15.84 -1.08 6.94
CA VAL A 663 16.08 -2.53 6.89
C VAL A 663 14.76 -3.23 7.11
N ASP A 664 14.28 -3.96 6.10
CA ASP A 664 13.10 -4.79 6.26
C ASP A 664 13.44 -5.97 7.16
N GLY A 665 12.72 -6.08 8.27
CA GLY A 665 12.85 -7.17 9.23
C GLY A 665 11.55 -7.93 9.43
N GLU A 666 10.54 -7.67 8.59
CA GLU A 666 9.18 -8.17 8.74
C GLU A 666 8.82 -9.19 7.67
N HIS A 667 9.11 -8.88 6.41
CA HIS A 667 8.91 -9.84 5.34
C HIS A 667 9.97 -10.94 5.44
N ASP A 668 9.54 -12.18 5.21
CA ASP A 668 10.50 -13.26 5.14
C ASP A 668 11.42 -13.11 3.92
N ASP A 669 12.50 -13.88 3.91
CA ASP A 669 13.42 -13.93 2.78
C ASP A 669 12.75 -14.49 1.50
N ALA A 670 11.46 -14.81 1.49
CA ALA A 670 10.68 -15.27 0.32
C ALA A 670 9.81 -14.17 -0.32
N ALA A 671 9.65 -13.01 0.32
CA ALA A 671 8.75 -11.99 -0.18
C ALA A 671 9.33 -11.24 -1.39
N ASN A 672 8.50 -11.00 -2.41
CA ASN A 672 8.90 -10.22 -3.57
C ASN A 672 8.88 -8.71 -3.28
N ILE A 673 9.92 -8.23 -2.61
CA ILE A 673 10.06 -6.85 -2.13
C ILE A 673 10.87 -5.96 -3.08
N PHE A 674 10.45 -4.71 -3.26
CA PHE A 674 11.11 -3.70 -4.09
C PHE A 674 10.79 -2.27 -3.63
N ALA A 675 11.58 -1.30 -4.07
CA ALA A 675 11.42 0.10 -3.67
C ALA A 675 10.74 0.91 -4.77
N ILE A 676 9.78 1.76 -4.44
CA ILE A 676 9.17 2.70 -5.38
C ILE A 676 9.40 4.12 -4.87
N PHE A 677 9.95 4.97 -5.74
CA PHE A 677 10.11 6.40 -5.52
C PHE A 677 9.04 7.12 -6.33
N ASP A 678 8.05 7.68 -5.64
CA ASP A 678 6.93 8.41 -6.23
C ASP A 678 7.08 9.91 -6.00
N ALA A 679 7.36 10.65 -7.08
CA ALA A 679 7.40 12.10 -7.03
C ALA A 679 6.03 12.69 -7.39
N GLU A 680 5.53 13.62 -6.57
CA GLU A 680 4.25 14.30 -6.79
C GLU A 680 4.38 15.82 -6.70
N TYR A 681 3.58 16.52 -7.51
CA TYR A 681 3.36 17.97 -7.43
C TYR A 681 1.93 18.30 -7.84
N THR A 682 1.29 19.19 -7.08
CA THR A 682 -0.01 19.77 -7.39
C THR A 682 0.17 21.26 -7.73
N ASP A 683 -0.27 21.66 -8.91
CA ASP A 683 -0.19 23.04 -9.39
C ASP A 683 -1.19 23.97 -8.67
N ALA A 684 -1.12 25.28 -8.93
CA ALA A 684 -2.05 26.24 -8.36
C ALA A 684 -3.49 26.11 -8.90
N GLY A 685 -3.66 25.49 -10.08
CA GLY A 685 -4.95 25.16 -10.67
C GLY A 685 -5.60 23.89 -10.09
N GLY A 686 -4.90 23.17 -9.21
CA GLY A 686 -5.35 21.98 -8.51
C GLY A 686 -5.17 20.67 -9.28
N LEU A 687 -4.38 20.63 -10.36
CA LEU A 687 -4.03 19.38 -11.04
C LEU A 687 -2.75 18.78 -10.44
N THR A 688 -2.76 17.47 -10.19
CA THR A 688 -1.64 16.72 -9.61
C THR A 688 -1.07 15.76 -10.66
N THR A 689 0.26 15.71 -10.75
CA THR A 689 0.98 14.70 -11.54
C THR A 689 1.91 13.89 -10.64
N HIS A 690 1.91 12.57 -10.84
CA HIS A 690 2.82 11.62 -10.21
C HIS A 690 3.78 11.04 -11.23
N THR A 691 5.02 10.79 -10.80
CA THR A 691 6.02 10.04 -11.57
C THR A 691 6.71 9.03 -10.67
N GLN A 692 6.51 7.75 -10.96
CA GLN A 692 7.04 6.63 -10.16
C GLN A 692 8.24 5.97 -10.85
N HIS A 693 9.29 5.74 -10.08
CA HIS A 693 10.42 4.90 -10.46
C HIS A 693 10.56 3.71 -9.50
N THR A 694 10.58 2.49 -10.03
CA THR A 694 10.77 1.26 -9.26
C THR A 694 12.24 0.88 -9.24
N LEU A 695 12.82 0.76 -8.05
CA LEU A 695 14.16 0.27 -7.80
C LEU A 695 14.12 -1.22 -7.46
N GLN A 696 15.16 -1.94 -7.82
CA GLN A 696 15.24 -3.40 -7.71
C GLN A 696 16.26 -3.82 -6.66
N PRO A 697 15.95 -4.82 -5.82
CA PRO A 697 16.92 -5.31 -4.86
C PRO A 697 18.10 -5.94 -5.61
N ARG A 698 19.31 -5.77 -5.06
CA ARG A 698 20.52 -6.39 -5.62
C ARG A 698 20.46 -7.91 -5.57
N HIS A 699 19.93 -8.44 -4.47
CA HIS A 699 19.73 -9.86 -4.23
C HIS A 699 18.24 -10.18 -4.39
N ARG A 700 17.90 -11.20 -5.19
CA ARG A 700 16.52 -11.52 -5.52
C ARG A 700 16.34 -13.01 -5.80
N GLN A 701 15.23 -13.54 -5.32
CA GLN A 701 14.75 -14.89 -5.53
C GLN A 701 14.30 -15.03 -7.00
N ALA A 702 14.67 -16.12 -7.64
CA ALA A 702 14.50 -16.32 -9.06
C ALA A 702 13.03 -16.49 -9.43
N GLU A 703 12.21 -17.06 -8.55
CA GLU A 703 10.78 -17.29 -8.73
C GLU A 703 9.96 -15.99 -8.83
N HIS A 704 10.53 -14.85 -8.42
CA HIS A 704 9.91 -13.53 -8.58
C HIS A 704 10.06 -12.94 -9.98
N PHE A 705 10.22 -13.80 -10.99
CA PHE A 705 10.25 -13.40 -12.39
C PHE A 705 8.89 -12.87 -12.83
N LYS A 706 8.88 -11.93 -13.76
CA LYS A 706 7.65 -11.36 -14.32
C LYS A 706 7.12 -12.19 -15.49
N SER A 707 8.02 -12.72 -16.31
CA SER A 707 7.68 -13.59 -17.43
C SER A 707 8.74 -14.66 -17.62
N SER A 708 8.37 -15.74 -18.27
CA SER A 708 9.24 -16.89 -18.46
C SER A 708 8.84 -17.71 -19.70
N SER A 709 9.69 -18.68 -20.04
CA SER A 709 9.40 -19.70 -21.04
C SER A 709 9.86 -21.06 -20.52
N GLY A 710 8.92 -22.00 -20.41
CA GLY A 710 9.20 -23.43 -20.18
C GLY A 710 9.59 -23.85 -18.76
N ILE A 711 9.76 -22.88 -17.85
CA ILE A 711 10.14 -23.16 -16.46
C ILE A 711 8.95 -23.57 -15.57
N ASN A 712 9.26 -24.16 -14.42
CA ASN A 712 8.33 -24.36 -13.30
C ASN A 712 8.91 -23.79 -11.99
N THR A 713 8.09 -23.70 -10.93
CA THR A 713 8.57 -23.39 -9.57
C THR A 713 8.34 -24.56 -8.62
N TYR A 714 9.25 -24.77 -7.68
CA TYR A 714 9.23 -25.90 -6.74
C TYR A 714 9.49 -25.46 -5.32
N ASP A 715 8.70 -25.95 -4.37
CA ASP A 715 8.93 -25.75 -2.93
C ASP A 715 10.14 -26.59 -2.48
N LYS A 716 11.11 -25.94 -1.83
CA LYS A 716 12.32 -26.54 -1.30
C LYS A 716 12.73 -25.87 0.00
N THR A 717 12.67 -26.60 1.10
CA THR A 717 13.04 -26.07 2.42
C THR A 717 14.48 -25.56 2.52
N THR A 718 15.37 -25.98 1.62
CA THR A 718 16.78 -25.56 1.60
C THR A 718 17.05 -24.36 0.67
N ALA A 719 16.03 -23.89 -0.05
CA ALA A 719 16.07 -22.69 -0.88
C ALA A 719 15.91 -21.42 -0.02
N GLU A 720 16.49 -20.31 -0.47
CA GLU A 720 16.20 -19.00 0.09
C GLU A 720 14.73 -18.68 -0.22
N GLY A 721 13.96 -18.30 0.80
CA GLY A 721 12.51 -18.12 0.62
C GLY A 721 11.69 -19.40 0.35
N GLY A 722 12.32 -20.58 0.41
CA GLY A 722 11.59 -21.86 0.36
C GLY A 722 11.11 -22.28 -1.03
N ARG A 723 11.42 -21.56 -2.11
CA ARG A 723 11.08 -21.92 -3.50
C ARG A 723 12.26 -21.73 -4.45
N THR A 724 12.20 -22.41 -5.60
CA THR A 724 13.18 -22.22 -6.69
C THR A 724 12.51 -22.24 -8.05
N VAL A 725 13.16 -21.64 -9.05
CA VAL A 725 12.87 -21.91 -10.46
C VAL A 725 13.58 -23.20 -10.85
N GLY A 726 12.81 -24.17 -11.35
CA GLY A 726 13.34 -25.46 -11.75
C GLY A 726 12.67 -26.02 -12.98
N ASP A 727 12.94 -27.29 -13.25
CA ASP A 727 12.59 -27.92 -14.54
C ASP A 727 13.10 -27.09 -15.72
N ILE A 728 14.34 -26.62 -15.60
CA ILE A 728 14.97 -25.76 -16.60
C ILE A 728 15.53 -26.62 -17.72
N GLN A 729 15.16 -26.33 -18.96
CA GLN A 729 15.74 -26.90 -20.18
C GLN A 729 16.59 -25.91 -20.97
N ASN A 730 17.34 -26.44 -21.95
CA ASN A 730 18.15 -25.64 -22.85
C ASN A 730 17.30 -24.70 -23.72
N GLY A 731 17.62 -23.41 -23.67
CA GLY A 731 16.95 -22.35 -24.44
C GLY A 731 15.84 -21.62 -23.68
N GLU A 732 15.54 -22.07 -22.47
CA GLU A 732 14.54 -21.44 -21.60
C GLU A 732 15.09 -20.22 -20.86
N TRP A 733 14.18 -19.45 -20.28
CA TRP A 733 14.52 -18.19 -19.64
C TRP A 733 13.47 -17.71 -18.65
N ILE A 734 13.92 -16.84 -17.75
CA ILE A 734 13.09 -16.00 -16.89
C ILE A 734 13.51 -14.54 -17.04
N ALA A 735 12.57 -13.62 -16.86
CA ALA A 735 12.78 -12.20 -17.11
C ALA A 735 12.21 -11.30 -16.00
N PHE A 736 12.92 -10.20 -15.76
CA PHE A 736 12.60 -9.20 -14.76
C PHE A 736 12.63 -7.80 -15.38
N GLU A 737 11.67 -6.96 -15.01
CA GLU A 737 11.60 -5.57 -15.45
C GLU A 737 10.86 -4.70 -14.43
N PRO A 738 11.25 -3.42 -14.27
CA PRO A 738 12.37 -2.74 -14.92
C PRO A 738 13.71 -2.98 -14.20
N TYR A 739 14.83 -3.11 -14.94
CA TYR A 739 16.20 -3.16 -14.38
C TYR A 739 17.14 -2.16 -15.07
N ARG A 740 18.07 -1.58 -14.31
CA ARG A 740 19.12 -0.70 -14.82
C ARG A 740 20.47 -1.17 -14.28
N ILE A 741 21.21 -1.87 -15.13
CA ILE A 741 22.40 -2.64 -14.72
C ILE A 741 23.73 -2.05 -15.22
N GLY A 742 23.74 -0.80 -15.68
CA GLY A 742 24.91 -0.20 -16.34
C GLY A 742 26.19 -0.11 -15.50
N ASN A 743 26.09 -0.23 -14.18
CA ASN A 743 27.22 -0.26 -13.24
C ASN A 743 27.49 -1.67 -12.67
N VAL A 744 26.76 -2.69 -13.12
CA VAL A 744 26.94 -4.08 -12.69
C VAL A 744 28.18 -4.66 -13.36
N THR A 745 29.07 -5.26 -12.57
CA THR A 745 30.33 -5.86 -13.06
C THR A 745 30.38 -7.36 -12.87
N SER A 746 29.53 -7.91 -12.02
CA SER A 746 29.41 -9.35 -11.83
C SER A 746 28.05 -9.72 -11.29
N PHE A 747 27.75 -11.01 -11.35
CA PHE A 747 26.58 -11.60 -10.71
C PHE A 747 26.98 -12.88 -9.99
N SER A 748 26.21 -13.24 -8.97
CA SER A 748 26.22 -14.56 -8.37
C SER A 748 24.83 -15.18 -8.48
N ALA A 749 24.74 -16.50 -8.50
CA ALA A 749 23.48 -17.23 -8.42
C ALA A 749 23.62 -18.43 -7.50
N ARG A 750 22.63 -18.64 -6.64
CA ARG A 750 22.48 -19.85 -5.82
C ARG A 750 21.73 -20.88 -6.65
N VAL A 751 22.34 -22.04 -6.88
CA VAL A 751 21.89 -23.04 -7.85
C VAL A 751 22.06 -24.45 -7.30
N SER A 752 21.23 -25.38 -7.76
CA SER A 752 21.35 -26.82 -7.48
C SER A 752 21.14 -27.64 -8.74
N SER A 753 21.69 -28.85 -8.81
CA SER A 753 21.53 -29.71 -9.98
C SER A 753 21.75 -31.19 -9.63
N ALA A 754 20.72 -32.01 -9.84
CA ALA A 754 20.88 -33.46 -10.03
C ALA A 754 20.79 -33.87 -11.51
N GLY A 755 20.68 -32.88 -12.41
CA GLY A 755 20.59 -33.04 -13.85
C GLY A 755 21.96 -33.01 -14.53
N ALA A 756 22.01 -32.45 -15.74
CA ALA A 756 23.24 -32.38 -16.53
C ALA A 756 24.18 -31.21 -16.16
N GLY A 757 23.74 -30.31 -15.26
CA GLY A 757 24.34 -28.99 -15.12
C GLY A 757 24.12 -28.15 -16.38
N GLY A 758 24.84 -27.05 -16.52
CA GLY A 758 24.70 -26.21 -17.71
C GLY A 758 25.39 -24.86 -17.59
N THR A 759 24.79 -23.85 -18.20
CA THR A 759 25.29 -22.48 -18.20
C THR A 759 24.14 -21.53 -17.91
N LEU A 760 24.34 -20.65 -16.94
CA LEU A 760 23.48 -19.52 -16.64
C LEU A 760 24.05 -18.27 -17.32
N GLN A 761 23.22 -17.54 -18.05
CA GLN A 761 23.63 -16.35 -18.79
C GLN A 761 22.75 -15.15 -18.45
N ILE A 762 23.38 -13.97 -18.40
CA ILE A 762 22.72 -12.68 -18.23
C ILE A 762 22.61 -12.00 -19.60
N ARG A 763 21.39 -11.62 -19.96
CA ARG A 763 21.07 -10.85 -21.18
C ARG A 763 20.14 -9.69 -20.84
N THR A 764 19.99 -8.76 -21.78
CA THR A 764 19.04 -7.65 -21.64
C THR A 764 18.25 -7.42 -22.92
N GLY A 765 17.03 -6.90 -22.79
CA GLY A 765 16.14 -6.52 -23.88
C GLY A 765 15.42 -7.69 -24.57
N SER A 766 16.10 -8.81 -24.80
CA SER A 766 15.52 -10.03 -25.39
C SER A 766 16.21 -11.30 -24.85
N PRO A 767 15.50 -12.44 -24.77
CA PRO A 767 16.12 -13.72 -24.39
C PRO A 767 17.18 -14.17 -25.41
N THR A 768 17.17 -13.66 -26.64
CA THR A 768 18.20 -13.91 -27.65
C THR A 768 19.18 -12.73 -27.82
N GLY A 769 19.13 -11.71 -26.96
CA GLY A 769 20.02 -10.55 -26.97
C GLY A 769 21.47 -10.92 -26.64
N THR A 770 22.42 -9.99 -26.73
CA THR A 770 23.84 -10.26 -26.43
C THR A 770 24.03 -10.81 -25.01
N VAL A 771 24.85 -11.85 -24.87
CA VAL A 771 25.30 -12.36 -23.55
C VAL A 771 26.21 -11.32 -22.92
N LEU A 772 25.80 -10.76 -21.79
CA LEU A 772 26.57 -9.78 -21.02
C LEU A 772 27.47 -10.46 -20.00
N GLY A 773 27.01 -11.59 -19.46
CA GLY A 773 27.73 -12.41 -18.48
C GLY A 773 27.28 -13.86 -18.56
N SER A 774 28.17 -14.78 -18.20
CA SER A 774 27.92 -16.22 -18.27
C SER A 774 28.66 -16.94 -17.16
N VAL A 775 28.07 -17.99 -16.61
CA VAL A 775 28.69 -18.85 -15.61
C VAL A 775 28.27 -20.30 -15.81
N ALA A 776 29.22 -21.23 -15.64
CA ALA A 776 28.94 -22.65 -15.65
C ALA A 776 28.25 -23.06 -14.33
N VAL A 777 27.19 -23.86 -14.44
CA VAL A 777 26.48 -24.45 -13.31
C VAL A 777 26.87 -25.92 -13.22
N PRO A 778 27.57 -26.34 -12.14
CA PRO A 778 27.98 -27.72 -11.97
C PRO A 778 26.81 -28.62 -11.54
N VAL A 779 26.98 -29.94 -11.71
CA VAL A 779 26.12 -30.93 -11.07
C VAL A 779 26.46 -30.96 -9.58
N THR A 780 25.51 -30.57 -8.72
CA THR A 780 25.71 -30.49 -7.26
C THR A 780 25.40 -31.82 -6.55
N GLY A 781 24.87 -32.80 -7.30
CA GLY A 781 24.60 -34.16 -6.84
C GLY A 781 23.19 -34.37 -6.25
N SER A 782 22.43 -33.29 -6.02
CA SER A 782 21.04 -33.33 -5.55
C SER A 782 20.33 -32.02 -5.87
N TRP A 783 19.00 -32.07 -6.08
CA TRP A 783 18.14 -30.88 -6.21
C TRP A 783 18.04 -30.07 -4.91
N GLU A 784 18.43 -30.65 -3.76
CA GLU A 784 18.46 -29.97 -2.45
C GLU A 784 19.86 -29.47 -2.07
N SER A 785 20.88 -29.74 -2.89
CA SER A 785 22.27 -29.36 -2.61
C SER A 785 22.60 -28.08 -3.38
N PHE A 786 22.52 -26.94 -2.69
CA PHE A 786 22.78 -25.63 -3.29
C PHE A 786 24.24 -25.22 -3.19
N THR A 787 24.73 -24.57 -4.24
CA THR A 787 26.02 -23.88 -4.28
C THR A 787 25.87 -22.51 -4.94
N THR A 788 26.76 -21.58 -4.62
CA THR A 788 26.81 -20.28 -5.31
C THR A 788 27.79 -20.33 -6.47
N VAL A 789 27.36 -19.92 -7.66
CA VAL A 789 28.20 -19.71 -8.85
C VAL A 789 28.35 -18.22 -9.13
N ASN A 790 29.47 -17.81 -9.74
CA ASN A 790 29.80 -16.41 -9.98
C ASN A 790 30.20 -16.16 -11.44
N GLY A 791 29.67 -15.11 -12.06
CA GLY A 791 30.02 -14.70 -13.41
C GLY A 791 30.34 -13.21 -13.49
N SER A 792 31.22 -12.82 -14.40
CA SER A 792 31.46 -11.40 -14.72
C SER A 792 30.41 -10.88 -15.69
N ILE A 793 30.12 -9.58 -15.61
CA ILE A 793 29.27 -8.85 -16.55
C ILE A 793 30.14 -7.82 -17.27
N THR A 794 30.00 -7.76 -18.59
CA THR A 794 30.77 -6.85 -19.45
C THR A 794 29.82 -6.01 -20.31
N ASN A 795 30.12 -4.72 -20.43
CA ASN A 795 29.38 -3.75 -21.24
C ASN A 795 27.85 -3.76 -21.02
N PRO A 796 27.36 -3.75 -19.76
CA PRO A 796 25.92 -3.69 -19.53
C PRO A 796 25.33 -2.37 -20.05
N PRO A 797 24.08 -2.37 -20.55
CA PRO A 797 23.43 -1.15 -21.01
C PRO A 797 23.21 -0.18 -19.84
N THR A 798 23.35 1.12 -20.12
CA THR A 798 23.21 2.20 -19.13
C THR A 798 21.76 2.67 -18.93
N GLY A 799 20.84 2.30 -19.83
CA GLY A 799 19.41 2.58 -19.74
C GLY A 799 18.64 1.50 -18.98
N THR A 800 17.41 1.83 -18.59
CA THR A 800 16.45 0.86 -18.07
C THR A 800 16.10 -0.16 -19.16
N THR A 801 16.01 -1.43 -18.79
CA THR A 801 15.80 -2.55 -19.70
C THR A 801 15.13 -3.73 -18.99
N THR A 802 14.76 -4.75 -19.75
CA THR A 802 14.35 -6.06 -19.23
C THR A 802 15.60 -6.92 -19.04
N LEU A 803 15.81 -7.45 -17.83
CA LEU A 803 16.88 -8.38 -17.49
C LEU A 803 16.40 -9.82 -17.76
N TYR A 804 17.21 -10.61 -18.47
CA TYR A 804 16.95 -12.03 -18.73
C TYR A 804 18.03 -12.90 -18.09
N LEU A 805 17.60 -13.90 -17.34
CA LEU A 805 18.41 -15.08 -17.02
C LEU A 805 18.04 -16.16 -18.05
N THR A 806 19.00 -16.55 -18.89
CA THR A 806 18.79 -17.58 -19.92
C THR A 806 19.65 -18.80 -19.65
N PHE A 807 19.10 -19.97 -19.96
CA PHE A 807 19.68 -21.24 -19.57
C PHE A 807 20.12 -22.03 -20.79
N ALA A 808 21.36 -22.52 -20.78
CA ALA A 808 21.94 -23.29 -21.88
C ALA A 808 22.58 -24.57 -21.37
N GLY A 809 22.46 -25.67 -22.11
CA GLY A 809 22.98 -26.97 -21.68
C GLY A 809 22.63 -28.12 -22.62
N GLY A 810 22.82 -29.35 -22.14
CA GLY A 810 22.48 -30.58 -22.84
C GLY A 810 20.97 -30.85 -22.88
N SER A 811 20.59 -32.09 -23.22
CA SER A 811 19.18 -32.52 -23.16
C SER A 811 18.75 -32.91 -21.74
N GLY A 812 17.50 -32.67 -21.40
CA GLY A 812 16.93 -32.96 -20.07
C GLY A 812 17.02 -31.76 -19.12
N THR A 813 16.56 -31.93 -17.88
CA THR A 813 16.59 -30.88 -16.85
C THR A 813 18.04 -30.53 -16.50
N LEU A 814 18.37 -29.23 -16.50
CA LEU A 814 19.73 -28.74 -16.36
C LEU A 814 20.12 -28.52 -14.89
N PHE A 815 19.48 -27.56 -14.24
CA PHE A 815 19.72 -27.10 -12.88
C PHE A 815 18.53 -26.27 -12.41
N ASP A 816 18.45 -26.00 -11.11
CA ASP A 816 17.47 -25.07 -10.53
C ASP A 816 18.20 -23.80 -10.08
N VAL A 817 17.49 -22.68 -10.13
CA VAL A 817 17.97 -21.37 -9.67
C VAL A 817 17.10 -20.93 -8.51
N ASP A 818 17.76 -20.67 -7.39
CA ASP A 818 17.14 -20.21 -6.15
C ASP A 818 17.09 -18.69 -6.12
N ALA A 819 18.25 -18.05 -6.02
CA ALA A 819 18.36 -16.60 -6.01
C ALA A 819 19.57 -16.13 -6.83
N PHE A 820 19.59 -14.85 -7.18
CA PHE A 820 20.74 -14.20 -7.82
C PHE A 820 21.04 -12.85 -7.18
N THR A 821 22.32 -12.45 -7.25
CA THR A 821 22.78 -11.15 -6.78
C THR A 821 23.51 -10.43 -7.91
N LEU A 822 23.15 -9.18 -8.18
CA LEU A 822 23.89 -8.29 -9.08
C LEU A 822 24.85 -7.40 -8.29
N ASN A 823 26.14 -7.52 -8.61
CA ASN A 823 27.21 -6.80 -7.93
C ASN A 823 27.69 -5.65 -8.81
N THR A 824 27.67 -4.44 -8.26
CA THR A 824 28.15 -3.24 -8.95
C THR A 824 29.64 -3.03 -8.73
N GLY A 825 30.36 -2.68 -9.79
CA GLY A 825 31.77 -2.30 -9.68
C GLY A 825 31.88 -0.89 -9.12
N THR A 826 32.55 -0.75 -7.98
CA THR A 826 32.79 0.50 -7.25
C THR A 826 31.53 1.27 -6.85
N THR A 827 31.30 1.38 -5.54
CA THR A 827 30.53 2.48 -4.96
C THR A 827 31.09 3.79 -5.53
N PRO A 828 30.26 4.75 -5.98
CA PRO A 828 30.73 6.13 -6.08
C PRO A 828 31.37 6.50 -4.74
N PRO A 829 32.57 7.10 -4.69
CA PRO A 829 33.12 7.58 -3.43
C PRO A 829 32.07 8.49 -2.76
N PRO A 830 31.96 8.49 -1.42
CA PRO A 830 31.18 9.49 -0.72
C PRO A 830 31.58 10.87 -1.23
N THR A 831 30.62 11.63 -1.78
CA THR A 831 30.87 13.01 -2.17
C THR A 831 30.75 13.86 -0.92
N GLY A 832 31.89 14.31 -0.37
CA GLY A 832 31.94 15.04 0.88
C GLY A 832 33.17 15.92 1.00
N THR A 833 33.01 17.06 1.66
CA THR A 833 34.12 17.89 2.15
C THR A 833 34.14 17.80 3.66
N GLY A 834 35.27 17.39 4.23
CA GLY A 834 35.42 17.27 5.67
C GLY A 834 36.76 16.65 6.05
N ARG A 835 36.83 16.09 7.25
CA ARG A 835 38.07 15.49 7.77
C ARG A 835 38.21 14.06 7.30
N ILE A 836 39.42 13.67 6.88
CA ILE A 836 39.78 12.26 6.71
C ILE A 836 40.44 11.81 8.02
N VAL A 837 39.88 10.80 8.68
CA VAL A 837 40.34 10.34 10.01
C VAL A 837 40.95 8.96 9.88
N GLY A 838 42.17 8.77 10.39
CA GLY A 838 42.91 7.52 10.32
C GLY A 838 43.34 6.99 11.69
N LEU A 839 44.55 6.43 11.74
CA LEU A 839 45.13 5.78 12.92
C LEU A 839 44.93 6.60 14.21
N ALA A 840 44.42 5.94 15.26
CA ALA A 840 44.17 6.53 16.58
C ALA A 840 43.26 7.78 16.58
N GLY A 841 42.37 7.92 15.59
CA GLY A 841 41.43 9.05 15.50
C GLY A 841 42.10 10.36 15.06
N LYS A 842 43.32 10.30 14.51
CA LYS A 842 44.06 11.45 14.01
C LYS A 842 43.62 11.83 12.60
N CYS A 843 43.70 13.12 12.27
CA CYS A 843 43.30 13.63 10.97
C CYS A 843 44.45 13.56 9.97
N LEU A 844 44.12 13.26 8.71
CA LEU A 844 45.03 13.47 7.58
C LEU A 844 45.30 14.98 7.44
N ASP A 845 46.56 15.36 7.54
CA ASP A 845 47.00 16.73 7.75
C ASP A 845 48.08 17.11 6.74
N VAL A 846 47.93 18.28 6.12
CA VAL A 846 49.00 18.90 5.33
C VAL A 846 49.94 19.62 6.28
N ARG A 847 51.22 19.22 6.31
CA ARG A 847 52.20 19.78 7.25
C ARG A 847 52.25 21.30 7.20
N ASN A 848 52.05 21.92 8.37
CA ASN A 848 52.00 23.38 8.56
C ASN A 848 50.91 24.10 7.74
N GLY A 849 49.94 23.38 7.17
CA GLY A 849 48.94 23.95 6.26
C GLY A 849 49.55 24.58 5.00
N SER A 850 50.74 24.15 4.57
CA SER A 850 51.42 24.74 3.41
C SER A 850 50.85 24.21 2.10
N SER A 851 50.46 25.11 1.18
CA SER A 851 49.97 24.76 -0.15
C SER A 851 51.08 24.60 -1.20
N ALA A 852 52.35 24.57 -0.78
CA ALA A 852 53.49 24.40 -1.68
C ALA A 852 53.54 22.96 -2.22
N ASP A 853 53.85 22.81 -3.51
CA ASP A 853 54.03 21.50 -4.13
C ASP A 853 55.17 20.74 -3.45
N GLY A 854 54.91 19.48 -3.12
CA GLY A 854 55.83 18.62 -2.39
C GLY A 854 55.70 18.71 -0.87
N THR A 855 54.73 19.45 -0.34
CA THR A 855 54.45 19.49 1.11
C THR A 855 54.06 18.10 1.60
N GLN A 856 54.67 17.66 2.71
CA GLN A 856 54.39 16.34 3.28
C GLN A 856 52.96 16.24 3.81
N VAL A 857 52.29 15.13 3.53
CA VAL A 857 51.05 14.74 4.21
C VAL A 857 51.38 13.84 5.40
N GLN A 858 50.75 14.11 6.54
CA GLN A 858 51.04 13.49 7.82
C GLN A 858 49.72 13.20 8.56
N ILE A 859 49.79 12.55 9.71
CA ILE A 859 48.68 12.56 10.67
C ILE A 859 48.95 13.58 11.78
N PHE A 860 47.88 14.23 12.26
CA PHE A 860 47.95 15.18 13.37
C PHE A 860 46.65 15.16 14.18
N ALA A 861 46.67 15.68 15.41
CA ALA A 861 45.46 15.91 16.19
C ALA A 861 44.44 16.74 15.38
N CYS A 862 43.20 16.28 15.34
CA CYS A 862 42.13 16.97 14.61
C CYS A 862 41.87 18.34 15.24
N ASN A 863 42.20 19.41 14.53
CA ASN A 863 42.12 20.80 14.99
C ASN A 863 41.24 21.68 14.08
N GLY A 864 40.73 21.12 12.98
CA GLY A 864 39.82 21.82 12.07
C GLY A 864 40.50 22.84 11.15
N ALA A 865 41.84 22.90 11.13
CA ALA A 865 42.59 23.76 10.24
C ALA A 865 42.31 23.44 8.77
N ALA A 866 42.50 24.42 7.88
CA ALA A 866 42.25 24.27 6.44
C ALA A 866 43.04 23.09 5.81
N GLY A 867 44.25 22.79 6.32
CA GLY A 867 45.05 21.64 5.90
C GLY A 867 44.53 20.26 6.34
N GLN A 868 43.43 20.21 7.10
CA GLN A 868 42.70 18.99 7.49
C GLN A 868 41.33 18.89 6.81
N GLN A 869 40.97 19.86 5.98
CA GLN A 869 39.76 19.85 5.17
C GLN A 869 40.08 19.22 3.82
N TRP A 870 39.47 18.07 3.55
CA TRP A 870 39.67 17.30 2.33
C TRP A 870 38.34 17.16 1.59
N THR A 871 38.37 17.38 0.28
CA THR A 871 37.27 17.11 -0.63
C THR A 871 37.55 15.84 -1.40
N VAL A 872 36.66 14.86 -1.28
CA VAL A 872 36.69 13.63 -2.09
C VAL A 872 35.94 13.90 -3.38
N GLY A 873 36.68 14.00 -4.50
CA GLY A 873 36.12 14.31 -5.81
C GLY A 873 35.53 13.09 -6.50
N THR A 874 34.50 13.31 -7.33
CA THR A 874 33.93 12.28 -8.22
C THR A 874 34.90 11.78 -9.29
N ASP A 875 36.04 12.45 -9.46
CA ASP A 875 37.14 12.09 -10.37
C ASP A 875 38.23 11.23 -9.71
N ALA A 876 37.94 10.67 -8.52
CA ALA A 876 38.84 9.89 -7.68
C ALA A 876 40.03 10.69 -7.11
N THR A 877 40.02 12.02 -7.18
CA THR A 877 41.03 12.84 -6.51
C THR A 877 40.62 13.16 -5.07
N ILE A 878 41.59 13.24 -4.17
CA ILE A 878 41.41 13.72 -2.80
C ILE A 878 42.14 15.07 -2.69
N ARG A 879 41.39 16.14 -2.40
CA ARG A 879 41.88 17.52 -2.56
C ARG A 879 41.91 18.28 -1.24
N SER A 880 42.98 19.02 -0.99
CA SER A 880 43.06 20.00 0.12
C SER A 880 43.85 21.22 -0.32
N LEU A 881 43.53 22.40 0.20
CA LEU A 881 44.21 23.67 -0.12
C LEU A 881 44.33 23.95 -1.64
N GLY A 882 43.35 23.51 -2.44
CA GLY A 882 43.35 23.67 -3.89
C GLY A 882 44.31 22.74 -4.65
N LYS A 883 44.82 21.70 -3.99
CA LYS A 883 45.84 20.76 -4.49
C LYS A 883 45.41 19.31 -4.24
N CYS A 884 46.09 18.35 -4.86
CA CYS A 884 45.74 16.93 -4.82
C CYS A 884 46.68 16.14 -3.91
N LEU A 885 46.14 15.11 -3.25
CA LEU A 885 46.90 14.07 -2.57
C LEU A 885 47.65 13.24 -3.61
N ASP A 886 48.97 13.30 -3.59
CA ASP A 886 49.85 12.83 -4.67
C ASP A 886 50.93 11.88 -4.15
N VAL A 887 51.21 10.81 -4.91
CA VAL A 887 52.40 9.98 -4.68
C VAL A 887 53.58 10.58 -5.43
N ASN A 888 54.64 10.95 -4.69
CA ASN A 888 55.79 11.65 -5.26
C ASN A 888 56.41 10.91 -6.45
N GLY A 889 56.44 11.59 -7.60
CA GLY A 889 56.97 11.04 -8.87
C GLY A 889 56.18 9.86 -9.42
N GLY A 890 54.96 9.58 -8.92
CA GLY A 890 54.17 8.41 -9.31
C GLY A 890 54.85 7.07 -9.01
N SER A 891 55.77 7.05 -8.04
CA SER A 891 56.50 5.84 -7.65
C SER A 891 55.53 4.73 -7.23
N SER A 892 55.88 3.47 -7.50
CA SER A 892 55.15 2.28 -7.02
C SER A 892 55.90 1.57 -5.88
N ALA A 893 56.97 2.15 -5.34
CA ALA A 893 57.74 1.56 -4.24
C ALA A 893 57.02 1.69 -2.89
N ASP A 894 57.24 0.73 -1.98
CA ASP A 894 56.82 0.85 -0.58
C ASP A 894 57.62 1.97 0.10
N GLY A 895 56.94 2.76 0.92
CA GLY A 895 57.53 3.95 1.56
C GLY A 895 57.60 5.17 0.66
N ALA A 896 57.03 5.14 -0.55
CA ALA A 896 57.02 6.33 -1.39
C ALA A 896 56.20 7.44 -0.74
N LYS A 897 56.82 8.62 -0.66
CA LYS A 897 56.26 9.81 -0.02
C LYS A 897 54.91 10.18 -0.63
N VAL A 898 53.92 10.37 0.23
CA VAL A 898 52.65 11.02 -0.13
C VAL A 898 52.74 12.50 0.24
N GLN A 899 52.34 13.35 -0.70
CA GLN A 899 52.53 14.79 -0.64
C GLN A 899 51.32 15.54 -1.20
N LEU A 900 51.31 16.85 -0.99
CA LEU A 900 50.41 17.76 -1.67
C LEU A 900 51.06 18.25 -2.96
N TRP A 901 50.33 18.18 -4.08
CA TRP A 901 50.84 18.59 -5.40
C TRP A 901 49.77 19.24 -6.27
N THR A 902 50.18 20.06 -7.24
CA THR A 902 49.27 20.64 -8.25
C THR A 902 48.48 19.52 -8.94
N CYS A 903 47.15 19.63 -8.92
CA CYS A 903 46.29 18.65 -9.58
C CYS A 903 46.57 18.63 -11.09
N ASN A 904 47.03 17.47 -11.59
CA ASN A 904 47.38 17.23 -12.99
C ASN A 904 46.56 16.07 -13.61
N GLY A 905 45.69 15.44 -12.82
CA GLY A 905 44.79 14.36 -13.27
C GLY A 905 45.45 13.01 -13.49
N GLY A 906 46.76 12.89 -13.21
CA GLY A 906 47.56 11.68 -13.34
C GLY A 906 47.18 10.61 -12.30
N GLY A 907 47.52 9.35 -12.59
CA GLY A 907 47.17 8.21 -11.74
C GLY A 907 47.76 8.27 -10.32
N ALA A 908 48.87 9.00 -10.13
CA ALA A 908 49.49 9.25 -8.83
C ALA A 908 48.61 10.07 -7.87
N GLN A 909 47.57 10.74 -8.40
CA GLN A 909 46.64 11.59 -7.65
C GLN A 909 45.25 10.96 -7.45
N ARG A 910 45.07 9.73 -7.95
CA ARG A 910 43.79 9.04 -7.94
C ARG A 910 43.77 7.95 -6.87
N TRP A 911 42.73 7.98 -6.04
CA TRP A 911 42.57 7.14 -4.86
C TRP A 911 41.19 6.50 -4.84
N SER A 912 41.14 5.25 -4.43
CA SER A 912 39.92 4.44 -4.37
C SER A 912 39.71 3.96 -2.94
N ALA A 913 38.61 4.38 -2.32
CA ALA A 913 38.16 3.87 -1.03
C ALA A 913 37.68 2.44 -1.16
N GLN A 914 38.13 1.58 -0.26
CA GLN A 914 37.75 0.18 -0.18
C GLN A 914 36.75 -0.02 0.97
N SER A 915 35.92 -1.05 0.87
CA SER A 915 34.95 -1.41 1.92
C SER A 915 35.59 -1.76 3.26
N ASP A 916 36.86 -2.17 3.23
CA ASP A 916 37.64 -2.48 4.44
C ASP A 916 38.18 -1.21 5.13
N GLY A 917 37.88 -0.01 4.63
CA GLY A 917 38.35 1.27 5.14
C GLY A 917 39.71 1.70 4.60
N SER A 918 40.34 0.99 3.67
CA SER A 918 41.60 1.42 3.07
C SER A 918 41.43 2.42 1.91
N LEU A 919 42.43 3.28 1.71
CA LEU A 919 42.51 4.17 0.54
C LEU A 919 43.63 3.69 -0.40
N ARG A 920 43.26 3.20 -1.58
CA ARG A 920 44.17 2.58 -2.53
C ARG A 920 44.49 3.52 -3.69
N ASN A 921 45.77 3.81 -3.94
CA ASN A 921 46.17 4.55 -5.12
C ASN A 921 45.92 3.71 -6.37
N THR A 922 45.27 4.29 -7.38
CA THR A 922 44.83 3.54 -8.57
C THR A 922 45.97 3.20 -9.53
N GLN A 923 47.09 3.93 -9.47
CA GLN A 923 48.26 3.67 -10.32
C GLN A 923 49.18 2.61 -9.72
N SER A 924 49.52 2.73 -8.44
CA SER A 924 50.44 1.80 -7.77
C SER A 924 49.75 0.57 -7.20
N GLY A 925 48.43 0.62 -6.98
CA GLY A 925 47.69 -0.44 -6.28
C GLY A 925 48.05 -0.57 -4.81
N LYS A 926 48.69 0.45 -4.23
CA LYS A 926 49.15 0.46 -2.82
C LYS A 926 48.24 1.31 -1.95
N CYS A 927 48.23 1.01 -0.66
CA CYS A 927 47.37 1.66 0.31
C CYS A 927 48.05 2.88 0.92
N LEU A 928 47.27 3.92 1.21
CA LEU A 928 47.67 5.07 2.02
C LEU A 928 47.96 4.57 3.44
N ASP A 929 49.19 4.76 3.92
CA ASP A 929 49.70 4.09 5.12
C ASP A 929 50.43 5.10 6.03
N VAL A 930 50.12 5.09 7.33
CA VAL A 930 50.85 5.87 8.33
C VAL A 930 52.16 5.17 8.66
N SER A 931 53.27 5.87 8.42
CA SER A 931 54.62 5.30 8.50
C SER A 931 54.92 4.73 9.90
N GLY A 932 55.35 3.47 9.93
CA GLY A 932 55.71 2.76 11.16
C GLY A 932 54.55 2.48 12.11
N ASN A 933 53.29 2.63 11.67
CA ASN A 933 52.10 2.51 12.53
C ASN A 933 52.19 3.38 13.80
N SER A 934 52.85 4.54 13.68
CA SER A 934 53.05 5.49 14.78
C SER A 934 51.89 6.49 14.82
N SER A 935 51.25 6.63 15.98
CA SER A 935 50.17 7.61 16.23
C SER A 935 50.65 8.99 16.69
N ALA A 936 51.97 9.22 16.69
CA ALA A 936 52.55 10.51 17.07
C ALA A 936 52.19 11.61 16.06
N ASP A 937 51.88 12.80 16.55
CA ASP A 937 51.57 13.96 15.71
C ASP A 937 52.77 14.31 14.82
N GLY A 938 52.50 14.52 13.53
CA GLY A 938 53.52 14.79 12.51
C GLY A 938 54.12 13.56 11.83
N THR A 939 53.65 12.35 12.19
CA THR A 939 54.05 11.09 11.51
C THR A 939 53.65 11.14 10.04
N ALA A 940 54.60 10.88 9.15
CA ALA A 940 54.39 10.93 7.71
C ALA A 940 53.41 9.85 7.23
N VAL A 941 52.62 10.20 6.22
CA VAL A 941 51.85 9.25 5.42
C VAL A 941 52.63 8.95 4.14
N HIS A 942 52.71 7.67 3.80
CA HIS A 942 53.34 7.17 2.59
C HIS A 942 52.40 6.18 1.90
N GLN A 943 52.80 5.59 0.78
CA GLN A 943 52.12 4.39 0.28
C GLN A 943 52.85 3.12 0.73
N TRP A 944 52.10 2.06 0.94
CA TRP A 944 52.65 0.74 1.26
C TRP A 944 51.76 -0.38 0.70
N SER A 945 52.33 -1.55 0.46
CA SER A 945 51.60 -2.76 0.12
C SER A 945 50.41 -2.96 1.08
N CYS A 946 49.22 -3.17 0.54
CA CYS A 946 48.01 -3.30 1.35
C CYS A 946 48.10 -4.56 2.24
N HIS A 947 48.09 -4.37 3.55
CA HIS A 947 48.22 -5.44 4.56
C HIS A 947 47.08 -5.41 5.60
N GLY A 948 46.17 -4.44 5.52
CA GLY A 948 44.95 -4.40 6.34
C GLY A 948 45.17 -3.93 7.78
N GLY A 949 46.39 -3.50 8.14
CA GLY A 949 46.69 -2.94 9.46
C GLY A 949 45.96 -1.63 9.75
N ALA A 950 45.83 -1.28 11.02
CA ALA A 950 45.12 -0.07 11.48
C ALA A 950 45.68 1.23 10.88
N ASN A 951 46.97 1.27 10.56
CA ASN A 951 47.62 2.40 9.89
C ASN A 951 47.26 2.57 8.41
N GLN A 952 46.47 1.66 7.83
CA GLN A 952 45.93 1.76 6.47
C GLN A 952 44.42 2.05 6.44
N LYS A 953 43.79 2.27 7.61
CA LYS A 953 42.34 2.47 7.73
C LYS A 953 42.03 3.95 7.85
N TRP A 954 41.09 4.42 7.03
CA TRP A 954 40.71 5.80 6.88
C TRP A 954 39.18 5.92 6.77
N THR A 955 38.62 6.86 7.52
CA THR A 955 37.23 7.29 7.41
C THR A 955 37.22 8.55 6.54
N LEU A 956 36.49 8.50 5.42
CA LEU A 956 36.28 9.64 4.54
C LEU A 956 35.11 10.52 5.06
N PRO A 957 35.09 11.82 4.71
CA PRO A 957 34.04 12.75 5.12
C PRO A 957 32.65 12.47 4.55
#